data_AF-A0A9P4THY3-F1
#
_entry.id   AF-A0A9P4THY3-F1
#
_cell.length_a   1.000
_cell.length_b   1.000
_cell.length_c   1.000
_cell.angle_alpha   90.00
_cell.angle_beta   90.00
_cell.angle_gamma   90.00
#
_symmetry.space_group_name_H-M   'P 1'
#
loop_
_entity.id
_entity.type
_entity.pdbx_description
1 polymer ?
#
loop_
_entity_poly.entity_id
_entity_poly.type
_entity_poly.pdbx_seq_one_letter_code
_entity_poly.pdbx_strand_id
1 'polypeptide(L)'
;MERGSSQSTRSVEQLRHVALNFPIIDNHAHNLILPTHADTIPFETITSEAQGRALRDTFKSLAHLRAARQLRELYQLDNDANWTDILEQREEWLRSDPELFSQRCFEGVATLLIDDGLAEAGKVHPYDWHDRYTDAPCKRIVRIETVAERLMESIVKDADEDDLGKTHFYTKTWTAFMDDFERKIQEAIDDPEVVGFKSVICYRTGLDVEEDYERAAKAVGHPFERYVKSCVRKRNFRIERKALNDYLVLRTLEVLSEEVGRSGAFSKPLQLHTGLGDNDIDLSLANPAFLQPVIENYPNVPFVLLHSAYPYTREAGYLATVYKHVYLDIGEVFPMLSRDGQRAILRQALELVPGSKLLYSSDGHWFPETFWLANKQFREVWLELLTEYVEKSDININQAIGMTKDILFNNSNTLYSLNYEAAFNEVPQEAPKQLTFNMKSSEEPRMYPQSQSSPVPIPMPSPPQRSMEPPSEPDIALGRRSISPYVADSLQRPSNISQVYDVARFDDFVRKNPSVKFVYIQWLDYMATTRVRILPIKEFTRVIYEGRRIGISQGNTGTLQNDALTPVVNARGQIYIEPDLRSLRRAHDKDPLKAATVMSYWRSEDGKPLPSCPRNNLETLTTALQTEHNAILQVGFEIEVTFLFRNKPLNPFNPQQSQQPYEPSTRIHAWSTLTPTQWLQTPMLAEIATSLSDMGIDLQQFHAESGPGQYEFVLPPAPPLLAIDILIQTRQVIAQIAALHGLRATLHPKPFGEKGAGSAAHAHISLQAPTRDMDFFVGGVLGHLPALCAFTMPDAHSYGRVVDDQWTGGTWVSWGTQNRECPLRRIEDGRWEIRCIDGLANMYFVMAGIIAAGILGLSSTSVNIQVTGQPHDQTVAGAIEHGGVNLEARDEQSRHPSSDAGYKELDLPVNPSTLDDEGRARYGVTRKMPKSFDEAYTALRADGALKEALGSETVRDYLTMKDFEQEMLDKMDDVERREWLIERY
;
A
#
# COMPACT_ATOMS: atom_id res chain seq x y z
N MET A 1 60.34 -3.08 -33.61
CA MET A 1 59.37 -4.15 -33.30
C MET A 1 59.42 -4.38 -31.79
N GLU A 2 59.09 -3.37 -30.98
CA GLU A 2 57.76 -2.83 -30.65
C GLU A 2 57.10 -3.55 -29.46
N ARG A 3 57.30 -2.92 -28.31
CA ARG A 3 56.41 -2.73 -27.14
C ARG A 3 55.14 -3.58 -27.07
N GLY A 4 54.97 -4.23 -25.91
CA GLY A 4 53.64 -4.39 -25.28
C GLY A 4 53.46 -5.68 -24.47
N SER A 5 53.57 -5.61 -23.13
CA SER A 5 52.74 -6.42 -22.20
C SER A 5 53.00 -6.12 -20.70
N SER A 6 53.18 -4.86 -20.28
CA SER A 6 53.30 -4.52 -18.84
C SER A 6 51.97 -4.07 -18.19
N GLN A 7 50.83 -4.43 -18.77
CA GLN A 7 49.50 -4.11 -18.23
C GLN A 7 48.66 -5.39 -18.20
N SER A 8 48.48 -6.01 -17.04
CA SER A 8 47.24 -6.71 -16.65
C SER A 8 47.47 -7.60 -15.42
N THR A 9 47.36 -7.01 -14.23
CA THR A 9 46.74 -7.61 -13.04
C THR A 9 46.50 -6.49 -12.03
N ARG A 10 45.46 -5.68 -12.25
CA ARG A 10 44.96 -4.73 -11.25
C ARG A 10 44.16 -5.53 -10.21
N SER A 11 44.47 -5.38 -8.92
CA SER A 11 43.86 -6.17 -7.83
C SER A 11 42.58 -5.52 -7.30
N VAL A 12 41.75 -6.28 -6.57
CA VAL A 12 40.59 -5.77 -5.81
C VAL A 12 40.98 -4.66 -4.83
N GLU A 13 42.21 -4.70 -4.33
CA GLU A 13 42.78 -3.66 -3.46
C GLU A 13 42.95 -2.32 -4.18
N GLN A 14 43.27 -2.34 -5.48
CA GLN A 14 43.33 -1.11 -6.29
C GLN A 14 41.93 -0.50 -6.47
N LEU A 15 40.90 -1.32 -6.73
CA LEU A 15 39.52 -0.83 -6.80
C LEU A 15 39.09 -0.18 -5.49
N ARG A 16 39.39 -0.84 -4.35
CA ARG A 16 39.13 -0.29 -3.01
C ARG A 16 39.84 1.04 -2.79
N HIS A 17 41.11 1.15 -3.17
CA HIS A 17 41.88 2.38 -3.05
C HIS A 17 41.30 3.53 -3.87
N VAL A 18 40.93 3.27 -5.13
CA VAL A 18 40.31 4.28 -6.01
C VAL A 18 38.92 4.68 -5.47
N ALA A 19 38.05 3.74 -5.15
CA ALA A 19 36.70 4.04 -4.67
C ALA A 19 36.69 4.90 -3.39
N LEU A 20 37.65 4.66 -2.49
CA LEU A 20 37.69 5.36 -1.21
C LEU A 20 38.42 6.71 -1.26
N ASN A 21 39.36 6.91 -2.19
CA ASN A 21 40.27 8.06 -2.13
C ASN A 21 40.34 8.90 -3.41
N PHE A 22 39.71 8.49 -4.52
CA PHE A 22 39.75 9.27 -5.75
C PHE A 22 39.05 10.63 -5.55
N PRO A 23 39.63 11.75 -6.01
CA PRO A 23 39.05 13.09 -5.81
C PRO A 23 37.63 13.19 -6.39
N ILE A 24 36.76 13.97 -5.71
CA ILE A 24 35.35 14.10 -6.07
C ILE A 24 34.99 15.54 -6.47
N ILE A 25 34.29 15.70 -7.58
CA ILE A 25 33.61 16.94 -7.96
C ILE A 25 32.18 16.81 -7.48
N ASP A 26 31.83 17.61 -6.48
CA ASP A 26 30.48 17.69 -5.98
C ASP A 26 29.64 18.58 -6.90
N ASN A 27 28.81 17.97 -7.75
CA ASN A 27 28.10 18.72 -8.78
C ASN A 27 26.92 19.56 -8.25
N HIS A 28 26.52 19.37 -6.98
CA HIS A 28 25.45 20.15 -6.38
C HIS A 28 25.62 20.25 -4.86
N ALA A 29 25.86 21.47 -4.40
CA ALA A 29 25.95 21.78 -2.99
C ALA A 29 25.43 23.19 -2.71
N HIS A 30 25.40 23.56 -1.43
CA HIS A 30 25.03 24.89 -0.97
C HIS A 30 26.03 25.44 0.04
N ASN A 31 25.93 26.73 0.29
CA ASN A 31 26.84 27.45 1.17
C ASN A 31 26.72 26.99 2.63
N LEU A 32 27.85 27.02 3.34
CA LEU A 32 27.87 26.91 4.80
C LEU A 32 27.23 28.14 5.46
N ILE A 33 26.51 27.89 6.55
CA ILE A 33 25.87 28.94 7.35
C ILE A 33 26.94 29.73 8.11
N LEU A 34 26.73 31.04 8.22
CA LEU A 34 27.60 31.88 9.04
C LEU A 34 27.46 31.49 10.51
N PRO A 35 28.55 31.48 11.29
CA PRO A 35 28.50 31.14 12.71
C PRO A 35 27.47 31.97 13.50
N THR A 36 27.23 33.23 13.11
CA THR A 36 26.23 34.12 13.72
C THR A 36 24.78 33.67 13.53
N HIS A 37 24.52 32.72 12.63
CA HIS A 37 23.20 32.19 12.32
C HIS A 37 23.10 30.67 12.52
N ALA A 38 24.15 30.00 13.00
CA ALA A 38 24.17 28.55 13.15
C ALA A 38 23.02 28.02 14.01
N ASP A 39 22.65 28.73 15.07
CA ASP A 39 21.56 28.33 15.99
C ASP A 39 20.14 28.44 15.39
N THR A 40 20.02 29.00 14.18
CA THR A 40 18.72 29.15 13.50
C THR A 40 18.27 27.87 12.80
N ILE A 41 19.19 26.92 12.59
CA ILE A 41 18.94 25.65 11.90
C ILE A 41 19.24 24.50 12.88
N PRO A 42 18.27 23.62 13.17
CA PRO A 42 18.53 22.44 13.98
C PRO A 42 19.57 21.53 13.32
N PHE A 43 20.53 21.02 14.08
CA PHE A 43 21.60 20.17 13.53
C PHE A 43 21.07 18.84 12.98
N GLU A 44 19.91 18.37 13.43
CA GLU A 44 19.30 17.12 12.99
C GLU A 44 18.93 17.11 11.50
N THR A 45 18.82 18.29 10.86
CA THR A 45 18.48 18.41 9.44
C THR A 45 19.54 17.82 8.51
N ILE A 46 20.77 17.58 8.99
CA ILE A 46 21.84 16.92 8.21
C ILE A 46 21.46 15.52 7.71
N THR A 47 20.38 14.93 8.23
CA THR A 47 19.88 13.57 7.91
C THR A 47 18.37 13.53 7.65
N SER A 48 17.72 14.69 7.53
CA SER A 48 16.27 14.78 7.40
C SER A 48 15.80 16.13 6.86
N GLU A 49 15.00 16.08 5.81
CA GLU A 49 14.24 17.23 5.28
C GLU A 49 12.99 17.58 6.13
N ALA A 50 12.66 16.78 7.14
CA ALA A 50 11.52 17.07 8.01
C ALA A 50 11.71 18.37 8.80
N GLN A 51 10.66 19.18 8.91
CA GLN A 51 10.65 20.40 9.70
C GLN A 51 9.70 20.32 10.90
N GLY A 52 9.83 21.27 11.83
CA GLY A 52 8.91 21.45 12.96
C GLY A 52 8.79 20.22 13.86
N ARG A 53 7.57 19.74 14.10
CA ARG A 53 7.34 18.60 15.01
C ARG A 53 7.83 17.28 14.42
N ALA A 54 7.83 17.12 13.10
CA ALA A 54 8.23 15.88 12.44
C ALA A 54 9.74 15.61 12.59
N LEU A 55 10.57 16.67 12.64
CA LEU A 55 12.01 16.55 12.89
C LEU A 55 12.35 15.85 14.22
N ARG A 56 11.43 15.87 15.20
CA ARG A 56 11.62 15.18 16.49
C ARG A 56 11.63 13.66 16.38
N ASP A 57 11.08 13.11 15.31
CA ASP A 57 11.07 11.67 15.06
C ASP A 57 12.32 11.20 14.30
N THR A 58 13.11 12.12 13.74
CA THR A 58 14.34 11.84 13.00
C THR A 58 15.34 11.01 13.80
N PHE A 59 15.42 11.20 15.12
CA PHE A 59 16.29 10.42 16.01
C PHE A 59 16.07 8.90 15.97
N LYS A 60 14.90 8.46 15.50
CA LYS A 60 14.53 7.05 15.38
C LYS A 60 14.69 6.50 13.97
N SER A 61 15.07 7.34 12.99
CA SER A 61 15.24 6.92 11.61
C SER A 61 16.57 6.17 11.43
N LEU A 62 16.59 5.19 10.52
CA LEU A 62 17.81 4.44 10.21
C LEU A 62 18.91 5.33 9.62
N ALA A 63 18.53 6.36 8.86
CA ALA A 63 19.43 7.37 8.31
C ALA A 63 20.17 8.10 9.44
N HIS A 64 19.42 8.63 10.41
CA HIS A 64 19.97 9.36 11.54
C HIS A 64 20.80 8.47 12.47
N LEU A 65 20.31 7.27 12.80
CA LEU A 65 21.05 6.33 13.66
C LEU A 65 22.41 5.91 13.05
N ARG A 66 22.45 5.72 11.72
CA ARG A 66 23.71 5.43 11.02
C ARG A 66 24.63 6.64 11.01
N ALA A 67 24.10 7.82 10.74
CA ALA A 67 24.86 9.06 10.73
C ALA A 67 25.44 9.37 12.12
N ALA A 68 24.66 9.26 13.20
CA ALA A 68 25.14 9.43 14.56
C ALA A 68 26.32 8.50 14.89
N ARG A 69 26.24 7.21 14.47
CA ARG A 69 27.37 6.27 14.62
C ARG A 69 28.62 6.74 13.85
N GLN A 70 28.46 7.26 12.65
CA GLN A 70 29.59 7.74 11.84
C GLN A 70 30.14 9.08 12.35
N LEU A 71 29.29 9.96 12.87
CA LEU A 71 29.72 11.21 13.49
C LEU A 71 30.62 10.97 14.71
N ARG A 72 30.43 9.88 15.47
CA ARG A 72 31.38 9.49 16.53
C ARG A 72 32.80 9.29 16.00
N GLU A 73 32.95 8.76 14.78
CA GLU A 73 34.27 8.60 14.14
C GLU A 73 34.87 9.96 13.78
N LEU A 74 34.07 10.84 13.16
CA LEU A 74 34.50 12.20 12.82
C LEU A 74 34.94 12.98 14.07
N TYR A 75 34.18 12.86 15.15
CA TYR A 75 34.41 13.55 16.42
C TYR A 75 35.35 12.84 17.38
N GLN A 76 35.83 11.63 17.04
CA GLN A 76 36.72 10.81 17.87
C GLN A 76 36.14 10.44 19.24
N LEU A 77 34.85 10.09 19.26
CA LEU A 77 34.13 9.63 20.43
C LEU A 77 34.10 8.10 20.54
N ASP A 78 33.89 7.59 21.74
CA ASP A 78 33.69 6.17 21.99
C ASP A 78 32.38 5.64 21.35
N ASN A 79 32.33 4.34 21.08
CA ASN A 79 31.21 3.73 20.36
C ASN A 79 29.86 3.79 21.10
N ASP A 80 29.87 3.95 22.42
CA ASP A 80 28.71 4.06 23.29
C ASP A 80 28.24 5.52 23.52
N ALA A 81 28.94 6.51 22.96
CA ALA A 81 28.56 7.92 23.05
C ALA A 81 27.14 8.18 22.50
N ASN A 82 26.32 8.90 23.26
CA ASN A 82 24.96 9.25 22.90
C ASN A 82 24.92 10.54 22.04
N TRP A 83 23.73 10.98 21.62
CA TRP A 83 23.59 12.18 20.76
C TRP A 83 24.01 13.48 21.47
N THR A 84 23.77 13.59 22.77
CA THR A 84 24.23 14.74 23.57
C THR A 84 25.74 14.82 23.57
N ASP A 85 26.45 13.69 23.74
CA ASP A 85 27.92 13.66 23.68
C ASP A 85 28.44 14.10 22.30
N ILE A 86 27.74 13.73 21.22
CA ILE A 86 28.06 14.18 19.85
C ILE A 86 27.91 15.69 19.71
N LEU A 87 26.82 16.27 20.21
CA LEU A 87 26.57 17.72 20.16
C LEU A 87 27.59 18.50 21.00
N GLU A 88 27.90 18.04 22.21
CA GLU A 88 28.90 18.67 23.07
C GLU A 88 30.29 18.63 22.42
N GLN A 89 30.67 17.49 21.84
CA GLN A 89 31.96 17.37 21.15
C GLN A 89 32.01 18.21 19.87
N ARG A 90 30.88 18.34 19.16
CA ARG A 90 30.77 19.24 18.02
C ARG A 90 31.00 20.70 18.43
N GLU A 91 30.34 21.16 19.49
CA GLU A 91 30.55 22.51 20.03
C GLU A 91 32.03 22.74 20.41
N GLU A 92 32.68 21.73 20.99
CA GLU A 92 34.11 21.81 21.31
C GLU A 92 34.99 21.93 20.06
N TRP A 93 34.72 21.19 18.99
CA TRP A 93 35.43 21.31 17.71
C TRP A 93 35.25 22.70 17.10
N LEU A 94 34.01 23.19 17.06
CA LEU A 94 33.69 24.52 16.52
C LEU A 94 34.33 25.65 17.35
N ARG A 95 34.56 25.43 18.65
CA ARG A 95 35.21 26.39 19.54
C ARG A 95 36.73 26.34 19.47
N SER A 96 37.32 25.16 19.30
CA SER A 96 38.77 24.93 19.39
C SER A 96 39.48 25.18 18.07
N ASP A 97 39.03 24.55 16.98
CA ASP A 97 39.63 24.66 15.65
C ASP A 97 38.58 24.39 14.54
N PRO A 98 37.67 25.35 14.28
CA PRO A 98 36.61 25.20 13.27
C PRO A 98 37.15 25.08 11.83
N GLU A 99 38.35 25.62 11.58
CA GLU A 99 39.01 25.58 10.27
C GLU A 99 39.55 24.18 10.00
N LEU A 100 40.28 23.59 10.95
CA LEU A 100 40.74 22.20 10.82
C LEU A 100 39.57 21.22 10.74
N PHE A 101 38.52 21.46 11.53
CA PHE A 101 37.30 20.65 11.48
C PHE A 101 36.67 20.67 10.08
N SER A 102 36.45 21.86 9.53
CA SER A 102 35.89 22.01 8.18
C SER A 102 36.79 21.36 7.14
N GLN A 103 38.11 21.54 7.22
CA GLN A 103 39.07 20.90 6.33
C GLN A 103 38.95 19.37 6.33
N ARG A 104 38.69 18.75 7.49
CA ARG A 104 38.48 17.29 7.57
C ARG A 104 37.17 16.85 6.93
N CYS A 105 36.12 17.67 7.02
CA CYS A 105 34.83 17.35 6.41
C CYS A 105 34.87 17.36 4.87
N PHE A 106 35.73 18.20 4.28
CA PHE A 106 35.91 18.30 2.82
C PHE A 106 37.09 17.47 2.29
N GLU A 107 37.69 16.59 3.09
CA GLU A 107 38.81 15.76 2.65
C GLU A 107 38.45 14.94 1.40
N GLY A 108 39.29 15.04 0.36
CA GLY A 108 39.09 14.36 -0.92
C GLY A 108 38.09 15.04 -1.88
N VAL A 109 37.52 16.19 -1.51
CA VAL A 109 36.68 17.01 -2.38
C VAL A 109 37.55 17.93 -3.25
N ALA A 110 37.52 17.70 -4.56
CA ALA A 110 38.29 18.47 -5.51
C ALA A 110 37.71 19.88 -5.70
N THR A 111 36.38 20.01 -5.82
CA THR A 111 35.68 21.30 -5.95
C THR A 111 34.18 21.09 -5.69
N LEU A 112 33.47 22.18 -5.38
CA LEU A 112 32.03 22.24 -5.19
C LEU A 112 31.38 23.10 -6.28
N LEU A 113 30.25 22.64 -6.84
CA LEU A 113 29.36 23.47 -7.65
C LEU A 113 28.19 23.92 -6.77
N ILE A 114 28.20 25.18 -6.37
CA ILE A 114 27.37 25.72 -5.30
C ILE A 114 26.16 26.46 -5.88
N ASP A 115 24.95 25.99 -5.58
CA ASP A 115 23.74 26.79 -5.69
C ASP A 115 23.72 27.84 -4.57
N ASP A 116 24.09 29.06 -4.96
CA ASP A 116 24.24 30.23 -4.09
C ASP A 116 22.93 30.99 -3.84
N GLY A 117 21.80 30.41 -4.25
CA GLY A 117 20.47 30.99 -4.15
C GLY A 117 19.60 30.47 -3.01
N LEU A 118 20.07 29.49 -2.22
CA LEU A 118 19.28 28.85 -1.16
C LEU A 118 19.01 29.79 0.04
N ALA A 119 19.99 30.59 0.45
CA ALA A 119 19.89 31.53 1.57
C ALA A 119 20.07 32.99 1.15
N GLU A 120 19.63 33.90 2.02
CA GLU A 120 19.88 35.33 1.88
C GLU A 120 21.38 35.66 1.98
N ALA A 121 21.82 36.63 1.17
CA ALA A 121 23.19 37.17 1.19
C ALA A 121 23.45 37.86 2.53
N GLY A 122 24.07 37.15 3.48
CA GLY A 122 24.30 37.59 4.85
C GLY A 122 23.99 36.55 5.93
N LYS A 123 23.36 35.42 5.56
CA LYS A 123 23.19 34.25 6.44
C LYS A 123 24.23 33.15 6.20
N VAL A 124 24.87 33.15 5.03
CA VAL A 124 25.83 32.14 4.58
C VAL A 124 27.13 32.77 4.10
N HIS A 125 28.19 31.97 4.06
CA HIS A 125 29.44 32.32 3.39
C HIS A 125 29.24 32.41 1.86
N PRO A 126 29.95 33.30 1.14
CA PRO A 126 29.91 33.31 -0.33
C PRO A 126 30.51 32.02 -0.91
N TYR A 127 30.22 31.69 -2.17
CA TYR A 127 30.62 30.41 -2.77
C TYR A 127 32.15 30.21 -2.77
N ASP A 128 32.90 31.25 -3.14
CA ASP A 128 34.37 31.30 -3.22
C ASP A 128 35.07 31.16 -1.87
N TRP A 129 34.36 31.36 -0.76
CA TRP A 129 34.90 31.10 0.57
C TRP A 129 35.24 29.61 0.80
N HIS A 130 34.58 28.71 0.08
CA HIS A 130 34.77 27.26 0.20
C HIS A 130 36.06 26.77 -0.47
N ASP A 131 36.69 27.58 -1.34
CA ASP A 131 37.98 27.31 -2.00
C ASP A 131 39.10 26.98 -1.00
N ARG A 132 38.92 27.37 0.26
CA ARG A 132 39.85 27.13 1.36
C ARG A 132 39.93 25.66 1.77
N TYR A 133 38.93 24.85 1.39
CA TYR A 133 38.82 23.44 1.75
C TYR A 133 38.84 22.48 0.56
N THR A 134 38.95 23.00 -0.67
CA THR A 134 38.95 22.21 -1.90
C THR A 134 40.27 22.37 -2.66
N ASP A 135 40.61 21.39 -3.50
CA ASP A 135 41.87 21.41 -4.28
C ASP A 135 41.82 22.40 -5.47
N ALA A 136 40.62 22.64 -5.99
CA ALA A 136 40.35 23.55 -7.09
C ALA A 136 39.23 24.55 -6.72
N PRO A 137 39.17 25.73 -7.38
CA PRO A 137 38.15 26.73 -7.10
C PRO A 137 36.73 26.18 -7.25
N CYS A 138 35.84 26.57 -6.32
CA CYS A 138 34.41 26.30 -6.38
C CYS A 138 33.75 27.15 -7.47
N LYS A 139 32.64 26.68 -8.00
CA LYS A 139 31.88 27.35 -9.06
C LYS A 139 30.42 27.55 -8.67
N ARG A 140 29.75 28.46 -9.37
CA ARG A 140 28.38 28.88 -9.07
C ARG A 140 27.37 28.16 -9.95
N ILE A 141 26.26 27.77 -9.33
CA ILE A 141 25.02 27.39 -9.98
C ILE A 141 23.98 28.45 -9.64
N VAL A 142 23.38 29.08 -10.64
CA VAL A 142 22.43 30.19 -10.42
C VAL A 142 21.00 29.67 -10.30
N ARG A 143 20.37 29.86 -9.13
CA ARG A 143 18.95 29.56 -8.91
C ARG A 143 18.04 30.63 -9.52
N ILE A 144 17.30 30.26 -10.56
CA ILE A 144 16.54 31.23 -11.36
C ILE A 144 15.39 31.87 -10.59
N GLU A 145 14.75 31.13 -9.68
CA GLU A 145 13.67 31.66 -8.85
C GLU A 145 14.21 32.76 -7.92
N THR A 146 15.38 32.56 -7.30
CA THR A 146 15.99 33.58 -6.43
C THR A 146 16.38 34.84 -7.21
N VAL A 147 16.84 34.70 -8.46
CA VAL A 147 17.09 35.85 -9.34
C VAL A 147 15.80 36.62 -9.58
N ALA A 148 14.73 35.94 -9.97
CA ALA A 148 13.44 36.54 -10.22
C ALA A 148 12.85 37.21 -8.96
N GLU A 149 12.91 36.55 -7.81
CA GLU A 149 12.39 37.06 -6.52
C GLU A 149 13.12 38.36 -6.10
N ARG A 150 14.46 38.39 -6.20
CA ARG A 150 15.28 39.59 -5.88
C ARG A 150 15.04 40.74 -6.86
N LEU A 151 14.86 40.44 -8.15
CA LEU A 151 14.52 41.45 -9.15
C LEU A 151 13.16 42.09 -8.86
N MET A 152 12.14 41.27 -8.56
CA MET A 152 10.84 41.79 -8.21
C MET A 152 10.90 42.66 -6.95
N GLU A 153 11.63 42.23 -5.92
CA GLU A 153 11.85 43.04 -4.71
C GLU A 153 12.45 44.41 -5.03
N SER A 154 13.46 44.46 -5.90
CA SER A 154 14.07 45.73 -6.32
C SER A 154 13.10 46.60 -7.14
N ILE A 155 12.36 46.01 -8.08
CA ILE A 155 11.48 46.73 -9.01
C ILE A 155 10.30 47.37 -8.28
N VAL A 156 9.70 46.67 -7.30
CA VAL A 156 8.52 47.18 -6.57
C VAL A 156 8.86 47.75 -5.19
N LYS A 157 10.14 47.96 -4.89
CA LYS A 157 10.61 48.44 -3.58
C LYS A 157 9.86 49.67 -3.09
N ASP A 158 9.74 50.67 -3.96
CA ASP A 158 9.12 51.96 -3.66
C ASP A 158 7.65 52.04 -4.10
N ALA A 159 7.07 50.95 -4.62
CA ALA A 159 5.68 50.92 -5.05
C ALA A 159 4.71 50.77 -3.87
N ASP A 160 3.55 51.42 -3.98
CA ASP A 160 2.48 51.41 -2.99
C ASP A 160 1.11 51.00 -3.57
N GLU A 161 0.07 51.07 -2.74
CA GLU A 161 -1.29 50.66 -3.11
C GLU A 161 -1.89 51.55 -4.21
N ASP A 162 -1.50 52.82 -4.30
CA ASP A 162 -1.98 53.76 -5.31
C ASP A 162 -1.40 53.43 -6.70
N ASP A 163 -0.19 52.88 -6.74
CA ASP A 163 0.42 52.40 -7.98
C ASP A 163 -0.37 51.28 -8.66
N LEU A 164 -0.98 50.38 -7.88
CA LEU A 164 -1.74 49.24 -8.39
C LEU A 164 -2.98 49.63 -9.20
N GLY A 165 -3.45 50.88 -9.04
CA GLY A 165 -4.57 51.46 -9.79
C GLY A 165 -4.18 52.17 -11.09
N LYS A 166 -2.87 52.37 -11.36
CA LYS A 166 -2.39 53.09 -12.55
C LYS A 166 -2.47 52.18 -13.78
N THR A 167 -3.08 52.67 -14.87
CA THR A 167 -3.39 51.89 -16.09
C THR A 167 -2.20 51.15 -16.71
N HIS A 168 -0.98 51.68 -16.57
CA HIS A 168 0.23 51.13 -17.21
C HIS A 168 1.19 50.49 -16.20
N PHE A 169 0.82 50.37 -14.91
CA PHE A 169 1.74 49.87 -13.88
C PHE A 169 2.16 48.43 -14.18
N TYR A 170 1.21 47.50 -14.31
CA TYR A 170 1.51 46.09 -14.56
C TYR A 170 2.32 45.86 -15.83
N THR A 171 1.98 46.54 -16.93
CA THR A 171 2.73 46.42 -18.20
C THR A 171 4.16 46.94 -18.06
N LYS A 172 4.38 48.08 -17.39
CA LYS A 172 5.73 48.60 -17.13
C LYS A 172 6.53 47.69 -16.20
N THR A 173 5.90 47.18 -15.15
CA THR A 173 6.52 46.23 -14.23
C THR A 173 6.87 44.92 -14.93
N TRP A 174 6.01 44.42 -15.82
CA TRP A 174 6.29 43.24 -16.64
C TRP A 174 7.50 43.45 -17.55
N THR A 175 7.51 44.54 -18.32
CA THR A 175 8.64 44.85 -19.22
C THR A 175 9.94 44.99 -18.44
N ALA A 176 9.96 45.78 -17.36
CA ALA A 176 11.15 45.93 -16.53
C ALA A 176 11.62 44.59 -15.94
N PHE A 177 10.68 43.80 -15.42
CA PHE A 177 10.98 42.49 -14.82
C PHE A 177 11.57 41.51 -15.83
N MET A 178 10.98 41.39 -17.02
CA MET A 178 11.47 40.46 -18.03
C MET A 178 12.77 40.92 -18.67
N ASP A 179 12.91 42.22 -18.97
CA ASP A 179 14.15 42.78 -19.51
C ASP A 179 15.32 42.56 -18.52
N ASP A 180 15.08 42.80 -17.22
CA ASP A 180 16.10 42.59 -16.20
C ASP A 180 16.37 41.11 -15.92
N PHE A 181 15.35 40.25 -15.96
CA PHE A 181 15.51 38.81 -15.77
C PHE A 181 16.34 38.20 -16.90
N GLU A 182 15.98 38.45 -18.15
CA GLU A 182 16.75 37.96 -19.31
C GLU A 182 18.18 38.48 -19.31
N ARG A 183 18.36 39.78 -19.00
CA ARG A 183 19.70 40.36 -18.85
C ARG A 183 20.50 39.66 -17.75
N LYS A 184 19.89 39.35 -16.60
CA LYS A 184 20.56 38.65 -15.50
C LYS A 184 20.93 37.21 -15.83
N ILE A 185 20.08 36.50 -16.57
CA ILE A 185 20.40 35.17 -17.09
C ILE A 185 21.55 35.25 -18.09
N GLN A 186 21.54 36.21 -19.02
CA GLN A 186 22.63 36.41 -19.98
C GLN A 186 23.95 36.81 -19.29
N GLU A 187 23.91 37.70 -18.29
CA GLU A 187 25.09 38.05 -17.48
C GLU A 187 25.68 36.81 -16.78
N ALA A 188 24.83 35.91 -16.27
CA ALA A 188 25.26 34.66 -15.65
C ALA A 188 25.79 33.64 -16.68
N ILE A 189 25.27 33.65 -17.90
CA ILE A 189 25.82 32.88 -19.02
C ILE A 189 27.24 33.36 -19.37
N ASP A 190 27.46 34.66 -19.42
CA ASP A 190 28.76 35.24 -19.80
C ASP A 190 29.79 35.16 -18.65
N ASP A 191 29.35 34.95 -17.40
CA ASP A 191 30.21 34.84 -16.23
C ASP A 191 30.95 33.48 -16.20
N PRO A 192 32.30 33.45 -16.25
CA PRO A 192 33.09 32.22 -16.21
C PRO A 192 33.07 31.51 -14.84
N GLU A 193 32.60 32.17 -13.78
CA GLU A 193 32.43 31.56 -12.46
C GLU A 193 31.09 30.84 -12.32
N VAL A 194 30.13 31.13 -13.21
CA VAL A 194 28.86 30.40 -13.29
C VAL A 194 29.03 29.24 -14.26
N VAL A 195 28.70 28.02 -13.83
CA VAL A 195 28.84 26.82 -14.68
C VAL A 195 27.50 26.17 -14.99
N GLY A 196 26.42 26.62 -14.37
CA GLY A 196 25.08 26.09 -14.60
C GLY A 196 24.00 26.89 -13.92
N PHE A 197 22.76 26.44 -14.12
CA PHE A 197 21.56 27.02 -13.54
C PHE A 197 20.81 25.96 -12.73
N LYS A 198 19.96 26.40 -11.81
CA LYS A 198 19.08 25.54 -11.03
C LYS A 198 17.66 26.09 -11.07
N SER A 199 16.68 25.19 -11.18
CA SER A 199 15.29 25.48 -10.88
C SER A 199 14.80 24.65 -9.69
N VAL A 200 14.06 25.30 -8.81
CA VAL A 200 13.32 24.69 -7.69
C VAL A 200 11.82 24.59 -7.99
N ILE A 201 11.42 24.61 -9.27
CA ILE A 201 10.01 24.55 -9.70
C ILE A 201 9.26 23.35 -9.11
N CYS A 202 9.96 22.24 -8.84
CA CYS A 202 9.44 21.06 -8.16
C CYS A 202 8.81 21.38 -6.79
N TYR A 203 9.44 22.24 -5.98
CA TYR A 203 8.89 22.73 -4.70
C TYR A 203 7.75 23.73 -4.87
N ARG A 204 7.61 24.34 -6.05
CA ARG A 204 6.64 25.42 -6.25
C ARG A 204 5.38 24.88 -6.88
N THR A 205 5.48 24.41 -8.11
CA THR A 205 4.33 24.11 -8.97
C THR A 205 4.42 22.75 -9.65
N GLY A 206 5.43 21.95 -9.29
CA GLY A 206 5.66 20.63 -9.84
C GLY A 206 6.45 20.63 -11.14
N LEU A 207 6.85 19.42 -11.57
CA LEU A 207 7.66 19.18 -12.76
C LEU A 207 6.85 19.09 -14.07
N ASP A 208 5.51 19.16 -14.00
CA ASP A 208 4.59 19.22 -15.13
C ASP A 208 4.62 20.60 -15.81
N VAL A 209 5.79 21.03 -16.27
CA VAL A 209 6.00 22.34 -16.88
C VAL A 209 5.34 22.40 -18.26
N GLU A 210 4.56 23.46 -18.53
CA GLU A 210 4.00 23.68 -19.87
C GLU A 210 5.13 23.69 -20.92
N GLU A 211 5.00 22.86 -21.95
CA GLU A 211 6.07 22.64 -22.93
C GLU A 211 6.08 23.65 -24.09
N ASP A 212 4.95 24.30 -24.36
CA ASP A 212 4.81 25.29 -25.43
C ASP A 212 5.06 26.72 -24.91
N TYR A 213 6.16 27.31 -25.36
CA TYR A 213 6.57 28.67 -24.97
C TYR A 213 5.49 29.73 -25.24
N GLU A 214 4.84 29.69 -26.40
CA GLU A 214 3.79 30.65 -26.78
C GLU A 214 2.54 30.50 -25.91
N ARG A 215 2.22 29.28 -25.50
CA ARG A 215 1.11 29.01 -24.57
C ARG A 215 1.44 29.51 -23.17
N ALA A 216 2.65 29.26 -22.67
CA ALA A 216 3.11 29.79 -21.39
C ALA A 216 3.10 31.34 -21.38
N ALA A 217 3.61 31.96 -22.45
CA ALA A 217 3.62 33.41 -22.62
C ALA A 217 2.21 34.03 -22.60
N LYS A 218 1.21 33.35 -23.18
CA LYS A 218 -0.20 33.81 -23.12
C LYS A 218 -0.84 33.60 -21.74
N ALA A 219 -0.43 32.57 -21.01
CA ALA A 219 -1.01 32.22 -19.72
C ALA A 219 -0.52 33.11 -18.56
N VAL A 220 0.67 33.73 -18.67
CA VAL A 220 1.34 34.42 -17.56
C VAL A 220 0.67 35.74 -17.13
N GLY A 221 -0.06 36.41 -18.01
CA GLY A 221 -0.53 37.79 -17.77
C GLY A 221 -1.29 38.02 -16.45
N HIS A 222 -2.46 37.40 -16.29
CA HIS A 222 -3.26 37.56 -15.06
C HIS A 222 -2.57 36.99 -13.79
N PRO A 223 -1.92 35.82 -13.84
CA PRO A 223 -1.07 35.33 -12.75
C PRO A 223 0.02 36.31 -12.31
N PHE A 224 0.69 36.98 -13.25
CA PHE A 224 1.71 37.99 -12.97
C PHE A 224 1.14 39.21 -12.23
N GLU A 225 0.00 39.76 -12.68
CA GLU A 225 -0.64 40.87 -11.96
C GLU A 225 -0.96 40.51 -10.50
N ARG A 226 -1.42 39.28 -10.26
CA ARG A 226 -1.72 38.79 -8.92
C ARG A 226 -0.46 38.64 -8.06
N TYR A 227 0.64 38.21 -8.68
CA TYR A 227 1.94 38.13 -8.03
C TYR A 227 2.45 39.52 -7.64
N VAL A 228 2.42 40.50 -8.57
CA VAL A 228 2.79 41.90 -8.30
C VAL A 228 1.96 42.50 -7.16
N LYS A 229 0.63 42.27 -7.16
CA LYS A 229 -0.24 42.70 -6.05
C LYS A 229 0.19 42.12 -4.70
N SER A 230 0.63 40.86 -4.66
CA SER A 230 1.15 40.23 -3.44
C SER A 230 2.47 40.84 -3.00
N CYS A 231 3.38 41.12 -3.94
CA CYS A 231 4.67 41.74 -3.67
C CYS A 231 4.50 43.14 -3.05
N VAL A 232 3.65 43.98 -3.63
CA VAL A 232 3.39 45.34 -3.13
C VAL A 232 2.69 45.32 -1.77
N ARG A 233 1.62 44.53 -1.62
CA ARG A 233 0.78 44.54 -0.41
C ARG A 233 1.39 43.81 0.77
N LYS A 234 2.02 42.66 0.52
CA LYS A 234 2.47 41.74 1.58
C LYS A 234 3.99 41.70 1.73
N ARG A 235 4.74 42.34 0.83
CA ARG A 235 6.21 42.21 0.74
C ARG A 235 6.65 40.74 0.72
N ASN A 236 5.85 39.91 0.06
CA ASN A 236 6.15 38.50 -0.19
C ASN A 236 6.48 38.34 -1.67
N PHE A 237 7.73 38.03 -1.95
CA PHE A 237 8.28 37.89 -3.29
C PHE A 237 8.30 36.45 -3.78
N ARG A 238 7.94 35.47 -2.94
CA ARG A 238 7.97 34.06 -3.29
C ARG A 238 7.13 33.75 -4.54
N ILE A 239 7.74 33.10 -5.54
CA ILE A 239 7.04 32.74 -6.78
C ILE A 239 6.35 31.37 -6.63
N GLU A 240 5.02 31.39 -6.60
CA GLU A 240 4.18 30.21 -6.33
C GLU A 240 3.10 30.00 -7.41
N ARG A 241 3.14 30.78 -8.50
CA ARG A 241 2.14 30.73 -9.56
C ARG A 241 2.66 29.92 -10.72
N LYS A 242 1.98 28.81 -11.05
CA LYS A 242 2.37 27.87 -12.11
C LYS A 242 2.74 28.56 -13.42
N ALA A 243 1.83 29.34 -13.99
CA ALA A 243 2.09 30.03 -15.26
C ALA A 243 3.32 30.97 -15.23
N LEU A 244 3.69 31.52 -14.07
CA LEU A 244 4.89 32.35 -13.96
C LEU A 244 6.15 31.49 -13.79
N ASN A 245 6.10 30.44 -12.95
CA ASN A 245 7.23 29.51 -12.81
C ASN A 245 7.54 28.80 -14.13
N ASP A 246 6.53 28.25 -14.80
CA ASP A 246 6.67 27.59 -16.10
C ASP A 246 7.31 28.56 -17.11
N TYR A 247 6.81 29.81 -17.18
CA TYR A 247 7.36 30.81 -18.10
C TYR A 247 8.81 31.19 -17.79
N LEU A 248 9.21 31.30 -16.52
CA LEU A 248 10.60 31.59 -16.13
C LEU A 248 11.55 30.44 -16.48
N VAL A 249 11.13 29.20 -16.28
CA VAL A 249 11.89 28.01 -16.67
C VAL A 249 12.06 27.98 -18.20
N LEU A 250 10.97 28.09 -18.95
CA LEU A 250 11.02 28.08 -20.41
C LEU A 250 11.84 29.27 -20.95
N ARG A 251 11.71 30.46 -20.38
CA ARG A 251 12.50 31.61 -20.84
C ARG A 251 14.00 31.42 -20.58
N THR A 252 14.37 30.82 -19.45
CA THR A 252 15.76 30.44 -19.18
C THR A 252 16.25 29.43 -20.23
N LEU A 253 15.44 28.43 -20.56
CA LEU A 253 15.76 27.42 -21.57
C LEU A 253 15.91 28.01 -22.98
N GLU A 254 15.06 28.96 -23.38
CA GLU A 254 15.19 29.69 -24.65
C GLU A 254 16.54 30.44 -24.72
N VAL A 255 16.88 31.22 -23.69
CA VAL A 255 18.14 31.98 -23.64
C VAL A 255 19.35 31.05 -23.70
N LEU A 256 19.33 29.93 -22.96
CA LEU A 256 20.39 28.92 -23.01
C LEU A 256 20.50 28.25 -24.39
N SER A 257 19.38 27.98 -25.04
CA SER A 257 19.35 27.33 -26.36
C SER A 257 19.89 28.25 -27.47
N GLU A 258 19.60 29.56 -27.39
CA GLU A 258 20.09 30.57 -28.35
C GLU A 258 21.62 30.72 -28.34
N GLU A 259 22.27 30.51 -27.19
CA GLU A 259 23.73 30.59 -27.05
C GLU A 259 24.46 29.53 -27.91
N VAL A 260 23.94 28.31 -27.94
CA VAL A 260 24.51 27.16 -28.68
C VAL A 260 24.50 27.38 -30.18
N GLY A 261 23.52 28.13 -30.70
CA GLY A 261 23.42 28.50 -32.11
C GLY A 261 24.68 29.22 -32.64
N ARG A 262 25.57 29.69 -31.75
CA ARG A 262 26.82 30.39 -32.08
C ARG A 262 28.08 29.51 -31.98
N SER A 263 28.06 28.38 -31.26
CA SER A 263 29.26 27.60 -30.90
C SER A 263 29.22 26.11 -31.25
N GLY A 264 28.04 25.51 -31.48
CA GLY A 264 27.90 24.09 -31.83
C GLY A 264 28.19 23.08 -30.70
N ALA A 265 28.39 23.57 -29.47
CA ALA A 265 28.55 22.79 -28.24
C ALA A 265 27.28 22.91 -27.36
N PHE A 266 27.07 22.01 -26.38
CA PHE A 266 25.99 22.18 -25.40
C PHE A 266 26.13 23.51 -24.63
N SER A 267 24.99 24.10 -24.22
CA SER A 267 24.99 25.25 -23.31
C SER A 267 25.35 24.83 -21.89
N LYS A 268 25.44 25.81 -20.97
CA LYS A 268 25.51 25.52 -19.54
C LYS A 268 24.29 24.69 -19.10
N PRO A 269 24.47 23.65 -18.26
CA PRO A 269 23.39 22.78 -17.79
C PRO A 269 22.35 23.52 -16.94
N LEU A 270 21.10 23.06 -17.03
CA LEU A 270 20.03 23.35 -16.08
C LEU A 270 19.82 22.14 -15.15
N GLN A 271 20.08 22.32 -13.87
CA GLN A 271 19.74 21.39 -12.82
C GLN A 271 18.28 21.58 -12.41
N LEU A 272 17.54 20.49 -12.25
CA LEU A 272 16.20 20.52 -11.68
C LEU A 272 16.19 19.71 -10.40
N HIS A 273 15.69 20.32 -9.32
CA HIS A 273 15.32 19.56 -8.14
C HIS A 273 14.23 18.55 -8.53
N THR A 274 14.37 17.28 -8.12
CA THR A 274 13.39 16.23 -8.39
C THR A 274 13.25 15.30 -7.19
N GLY A 275 12.03 14.88 -6.86
CA GLY A 275 11.81 13.87 -5.83
C GLY A 275 11.92 14.37 -4.38
N LEU A 276 12.98 13.95 -3.67
CA LEU A 276 13.11 14.07 -2.21
C LEU A 276 13.17 15.55 -1.80
N GLY A 277 12.48 15.90 -0.71
CA GLY A 277 12.43 17.29 -0.25
C GLY A 277 11.57 17.47 1.01
N ASP A 278 11.51 18.70 1.51
CA ASP A 278 10.72 19.07 2.69
C ASP A 278 9.20 19.10 2.43
N ASN A 279 8.41 19.58 3.40
CA ASN A 279 6.95 19.59 3.32
C ASN A 279 6.36 20.70 2.41
N ASP A 280 7.20 21.48 1.71
CA ASP A 280 6.80 22.44 0.66
C ASP A 280 6.55 21.72 -0.68
N ILE A 281 7.05 20.49 -0.86
CA ILE A 281 6.90 19.73 -2.10
C ILE A 281 5.53 19.04 -2.21
N ASP A 282 4.95 19.05 -3.42
CA ASP A 282 3.91 18.08 -3.80
C ASP A 282 4.59 16.87 -4.43
N LEU A 283 4.77 15.82 -3.64
CA LEU A 283 5.47 14.61 -4.08
C LEU A 283 4.86 14.02 -5.37
N SER A 284 3.53 14.13 -5.56
CA SER A 284 2.88 13.59 -6.76
C SER A 284 3.28 14.30 -8.05
N LEU A 285 3.68 15.57 -7.95
CA LEU A 285 4.14 16.40 -9.05
C LEU A 285 5.68 16.48 -9.12
N ALA A 286 6.39 15.76 -8.26
CA ALA A 286 7.85 15.71 -8.21
C ALA A 286 8.45 14.60 -9.10
N ASN A 287 7.62 13.88 -9.86
CA ASN A 287 8.07 12.83 -10.77
C ASN A 287 8.75 13.42 -12.03
N PRO A 288 10.02 13.10 -12.31
CA PRO A 288 10.75 13.64 -13.45
C PRO A 288 10.17 13.23 -14.81
N ALA A 289 9.33 12.18 -14.89
CA ALA A 289 8.66 11.80 -16.13
C ALA A 289 7.84 12.94 -16.76
N PHE A 290 7.34 13.86 -15.94
CA PHE A 290 6.64 15.06 -16.41
C PHE A 290 7.52 16.01 -17.24
N LEU A 291 8.84 15.97 -17.07
CA LEU A 291 9.78 16.81 -17.82
C LEU A 291 10.01 16.30 -19.25
N GLN A 292 9.52 15.12 -19.61
CA GLN A 292 9.80 14.51 -20.92
C GLN A 292 9.47 15.45 -22.10
N PRO A 293 8.31 16.14 -22.17
CA PRO A 293 7.99 17.05 -23.27
C PRO A 293 8.94 18.25 -23.34
N VAL A 294 9.33 18.82 -22.19
CA VAL A 294 10.28 19.95 -22.15
C VAL A 294 11.68 19.50 -22.55
N ILE A 295 12.14 18.34 -22.09
CA ILE A 295 13.42 17.76 -22.48
C ILE A 295 13.50 17.57 -24.00
N GLU A 296 12.40 17.14 -24.63
CA GLU A 296 12.31 16.97 -26.09
C GLU A 296 12.42 18.30 -26.85
N ASN A 297 11.85 19.38 -26.31
CA ASN A 297 11.84 20.69 -26.95
C ASN A 297 13.20 21.42 -26.87
N TYR A 298 14.06 21.07 -25.90
CA TYR A 298 15.36 21.74 -25.69
C TYR A 298 16.57 20.78 -25.80
N PRO A 299 16.82 20.16 -26.98
CA PRO A 299 17.86 19.14 -27.15
C PRO A 299 19.31 19.64 -26.99
N ASN A 300 19.52 20.96 -26.98
CA ASN A 300 20.84 21.59 -26.87
C ASN A 300 21.19 22.06 -25.45
N VAL A 301 20.24 21.95 -24.50
CA VAL A 301 20.45 22.33 -23.11
C VAL A 301 20.60 21.06 -22.28
N PRO A 302 21.73 20.83 -21.59
CA PRO A 302 21.84 19.67 -20.72
C PRO A 302 20.91 19.79 -19.50
N PHE A 303 20.15 18.73 -19.22
CA PHE A 303 19.30 18.63 -18.03
C PHE A 303 19.96 17.71 -17.01
N VAL A 304 20.06 18.16 -15.76
CA VAL A 304 20.55 17.34 -14.64
C VAL A 304 19.39 17.12 -13.67
N LEU A 305 18.94 15.87 -13.56
CA LEU A 305 17.89 15.47 -12.62
C LEU A 305 18.55 15.20 -11.27
N LEU A 306 18.31 16.06 -10.30
CA LEU A 306 18.99 16.01 -9.01
C LEU A 306 18.36 15.04 -8.02
N HIS A 307 19.14 14.67 -7.01
CA HIS A 307 18.66 14.02 -5.80
C HIS A 307 18.18 12.58 -6.01
N SER A 308 18.78 11.91 -6.99
CA SER A 308 18.36 10.59 -7.48
C SER A 308 16.90 10.54 -7.96
N ALA A 309 16.21 11.68 -8.05
CA ALA A 309 14.77 11.79 -8.18
C ALA A 309 13.96 10.95 -7.17
N TYR A 310 14.46 10.63 -5.98
CA TYR A 310 13.80 9.69 -5.07
C TYR A 310 12.34 10.12 -4.75
N PRO A 311 11.32 9.25 -4.86
CA PRO A 311 11.37 7.80 -5.09
C PRO A 311 11.29 7.37 -6.58
N TYR A 312 11.38 8.30 -7.52
CA TYR A 312 11.22 8.14 -8.97
C TYR A 312 12.53 7.89 -9.73
N THR A 313 13.51 7.24 -9.09
CA THR A 313 14.83 7.02 -9.68
C THR A 313 14.78 6.22 -10.99
N ARG A 314 13.79 5.34 -11.14
CA ARG A 314 13.65 4.53 -12.36
C ARG A 314 13.18 5.37 -13.54
N GLU A 315 12.24 6.27 -13.32
CA GLU A 315 11.77 7.24 -14.31
C GLU A 315 12.89 8.19 -14.73
N ALA A 316 13.64 8.73 -13.77
CA ALA A 316 14.82 9.55 -14.04
C ALA A 316 15.87 8.76 -14.83
N GLY A 317 16.07 7.49 -14.45
CA GLY A 317 17.01 6.59 -15.11
C GLY A 317 16.63 6.31 -16.56
N TYR A 318 15.33 6.13 -16.85
CA TYR A 318 14.83 6.05 -18.22
C TYR A 318 15.19 7.31 -19.01
N LEU A 319 14.83 8.50 -18.51
CA LEU A 319 15.09 9.78 -19.21
C LEU A 319 16.58 9.98 -19.51
N ALA A 320 17.46 9.76 -18.54
CA ALA A 320 18.91 9.86 -18.72
C ALA A 320 19.46 8.83 -19.74
N THR A 321 18.79 7.70 -19.89
CA THR A 321 19.16 6.66 -20.86
C THR A 321 18.73 7.03 -22.27
N VAL A 322 17.48 7.45 -22.47
CA VAL A 322 16.93 7.74 -23.81
C VAL A 322 17.37 9.09 -24.38
N TYR A 323 17.56 10.12 -23.56
CA TYR A 323 17.90 11.47 -24.05
C TYR A 323 19.38 11.77 -23.86
N LYS A 324 20.08 12.06 -24.96
CA LYS A 324 21.55 12.29 -24.99
C LYS A 324 22.00 13.37 -24.00
N HIS A 325 21.20 14.42 -23.84
CA HIS A 325 21.47 15.63 -23.05
C HIS A 325 20.92 15.56 -21.62
N VAL A 326 20.38 14.43 -21.17
CA VAL A 326 19.88 14.24 -19.79
C VAL A 326 20.88 13.43 -18.96
N TYR A 327 21.16 13.91 -17.75
CA TYR A 327 22.05 13.33 -16.75
C TYR A 327 21.28 13.07 -15.46
N LEU A 328 21.69 12.05 -14.72
CA LEU A 328 21.13 11.72 -13.41
C LEU A 328 22.19 11.94 -12.33
N ASP A 329 21.87 12.81 -11.39
CA ASP A 329 22.64 12.94 -10.17
C ASP A 329 22.12 11.95 -9.11
N ILE A 330 23.06 11.35 -8.36
CA ILE A 330 22.78 10.33 -7.34
C ILE A 330 22.85 10.88 -5.90
N GLY A 331 22.84 12.21 -5.73
CA GLY A 331 22.99 12.86 -4.43
C GLY A 331 21.71 12.90 -3.59
N GLU A 332 21.78 13.68 -2.50
CA GLU A 332 20.79 13.88 -1.41
C GLU A 332 20.41 12.61 -0.62
N VAL A 333 20.26 11.45 -1.27
CA VAL A 333 19.99 10.17 -0.60
C VAL A 333 21.10 9.76 0.39
N PHE A 334 22.27 10.38 0.26
CA PHE A 334 23.36 10.35 1.22
C PHE A 334 23.39 11.68 1.99
N PRO A 335 23.09 11.74 3.30
CA PRO A 335 22.77 10.64 4.22
C PRO A 335 21.27 10.42 4.46
N MET A 336 20.37 10.98 3.65
CA MET A 336 18.92 11.02 3.95
C MET A 336 18.22 9.65 3.99
N LEU A 337 18.79 8.61 3.35
CA LEU A 337 18.23 7.25 3.34
C LEU A 337 19.03 6.27 4.20
N SER A 338 18.39 5.14 4.54
CA SER A 338 19.09 3.99 5.14
C SER A 338 20.15 3.43 4.17
N ARG A 339 21.11 2.65 4.69
CA ARG A 339 22.13 1.97 3.85
C ARG A 339 21.50 1.14 2.73
N ASP A 340 20.43 0.42 3.04
CA ASP A 340 19.74 -0.42 2.06
C ASP A 340 18.98 0.42 1.03
N GLY A 341 18.38 1.54 1.45
CA GLY A 341 17.77 2.52 0.55
C GLY A 341 18.79 3.10 -0.43
N GLN A 342 19.94 3.56 0.08
CA GLN A 342 21.05 4.04 -0.74
C GLN A 342 21.52 3.00 -1.76
N ARG A 343 21.72 1.74 -1.32
CA ARG A 343 22.09 0.64 -2.22
C ARG A 343 21.02 0.37 -3.27
N ALA A 344 19.75 0.41 -2.90
CA ALA A 344 18.64 0.22 -3.83
C ALA A 344 18.60 1.31 -4.91
N ILE A 345 18.82 2.57 -4.52
CA ILE A 345 18.81 3.71 -5.45
C ILE A 345 19.97 3.64 -6.44
N LEU A 346 21.19 3.35 -5.97
CA LEU A 346 22.32 3.17 -6.89
C LEU A 346 22.09 2.01 -7.87
N ARG A 347 21.44 0.92 -7.42
CA ARG A 347 21.06 -0.19 -8.32
C ARG A 347 20.01 0.21 -9.35
N GLN A 348 18.99 0.96 -8.93
CA GLN A 348 17.95 1.45 -9.85
C GLN A 348 18.56 2.39 -10.90
N ALA A 349 19.47 3.27 -10.48
CA ALA A 349 20.20 4.14 -11.40
C ALA A 349 21.04 3.32 -12.40
N LEU A 350 21.80 2.34 -11.93
CA LEU A 350 22.64 1.47 -12.78
C LEU A 350 21.85 0.47 -13.63
N GLU A 351 20.54 0.31 -13.43
CA GLU A 351 19.69 -0.59 -14.23
C GLU A 351 19.66 -0.15 -15.71
N LEU A 352 19.64 1.17 -15.95
CA LEU A 352 19.55 1.74 -17.30
C LEU A 352 20.60 2.81 -17.58
N VAL A 353 20.96 3.65 -16.60
CA VAL A 353 21.75 4.85 -16.86
C VAL A 353 23.19 4.49 -17.22
N PRO A 354 23.70 4.96 -18.37
CA PRO A 354 25.12 4.81 -18.68
C PRO A 354 25.98 5.48 -17.61
N GLY A 355 27.04 4.79 -17.15
CA GLY A 355 27.97 5.35 -16.15
C GLY A 355 28.59 6.70 -16.54
N SER A 356 28.62 7.04 -17.83
CA SER A 356 29.05 8.35 -18.36
C SER A 356 28.03 9.49 -18.16
N LYS A 357 26.87 9.21 -17.56
CA LYS A 357 25.78 10.16 -17.32
C LYS A 357 25.31 10.21 -15.86
N LEU A 358 25.99 9.46 -14.99
CA LEU A 358 25.77 9.51 -13.55
C LEU A 358 26.71 10.53 -12.92
N LEU A 359 26.18 11.40 -12.08
CA LEU A 359 26.92 12.46 -11.39
C LEU A 359 26.78 12.29 -9.88
N TYR A 360 27.84 12.56 -9.13
CA TYR A 360 27.78 12.61 -7.67
C TYR A 360 27.52 14.04 -7.17
N SER A 361 26.61 14.19 -6.21
CA SER A 361 26.55 15.34 -5.33
C SER A 361 26.32 14.94 -3.88
N SER A 362 26.73 15.81 -2.96
CA SER A 362 26.38 15.66 -1.53
C SER A 362 25.03 16.28 -1.20
N ASP A 363 24.57 17.25 -2.00
CA ASP A 363 23.50 18.19 -1.61
C ASP A 363 23.77 18.87 -0.25
N GLY A 364 25.06 18.98 0.08
CA GLY A 364 25.54 19.46 1.37
C GLY A 364 25.17 20.92 1.55
N HIS A 365 24.55 21.22 2.70
CA HIS A 365 24.07 22.56 2.99
C HIS A 365 24.13 22.85 4.50
N TRP A 366 24.32 24.13 4.84
CA TRP A 366 24.49 24.69 6.19
C TRP A 366 25.73 24.23 6.96
N PHE A 367 25.96 22.92 7.08
CA PHE A 367 26.96 22.33 7.98
C PHE A 367 27.97 21.47 7.20
N PRO A 368 29.28 21.58 7.51
CA PRO A 368 30.31 20.81 6.81
C PRO A 368 30.15 19.28 6.98
N GLU A 369 29.53 18.83 8.07
CA GLU A 369 29.28 17.42 8.37
C GLU A 369 28.39 16.73 7.34
N THR A 370 27.47 17.46 6.68
CA THR A 370 26.61 16.90 5.63
C THR A 370 27.44 16.39 4.46
N PHE A 371 28.45 17.16 4.04
CA PHE A 371 29.38 16.79 2.97
C PHE A 371 30.18 15.54 3.33
N TRP A 372 30.72 15.51 4.56
CA TRP A 372 31.50 14.38 5.05
C TRP A 372 30.67 13.09 5.11
N LEU A 373 29.45 13.17 5.67
CA LEU A 373 28.54 12.04 5.77
C LEU A 373 28.14 11.53 4.38
N ALA A 374 27.76 12.44 3.46
CA ALA A 374 27.38 12.08 2.11
C ALA A 374 28.51 11.35 1.37
N ASN A 375 29.73 11.91 1.42
CA ASN A 375 30.90 11.37 0.74
C ASN A 375 31.30 10.00 1.32
N LYS A 376 31.36 9.88 2.65
CA LYS A 376 31.65 8.61 3.33
C LYS A 376 30.62 7.53 2.99
N GLN A 377 29.33 7.86 3.12
CA GLN A 377 28.27 6.88 2.90
C GLN A 377 28.17 6.44 1.44
N PHE A 378 28.33 7.36 0.49
CA PHE A 378 28.41 7.03 -0.93
C PHE A 378 29.55 6.06 -1.20
N ARG A 379 30.78 6.38 -0.77
CA ARG A 379 31.96 5.52 -1.03
C ARG A 379 31.83 4.13 -0.42
N GLU A 380 31.27 4.02 0.77
CA GLU A 380 30.98 2.73 1.42
C GLU A 380 30.03 1.88 0.56
N VAL A 381 28.88 2.44 0.17
CA VAL A 381 27.85 1.72 -0.60
C VAL A 381 28.32 1.45 -2.03
N TRP A 382 29.02 2.40 -2.64
CA TRP A 382 29.56 2.30 -3.99
C TRP A 382 30.61 1.18 -4.11
N LEU A 383 31.55 1.11 -3.17
CA LEU A 383 32.56 0.04 -3.17
C LEU A 383 31.92 -1.34 -2.96
N GLU A 384 30.94 -1.46 -2.07
CA GLU A 384 30.19 -2.70 -1.87
C GLU A 384 29.52 -3.15 -3.17
N LEU A 385 28.83 -2.23 -3.85
CA LEU A 385 28.09 -2.51 -5.08
C LEU A 385 29.02 -2.89 -6.24
N LEU A 386 30.13 -2.18 -6.43
CA LEU A 386 31.12 -2.51 -7.46
C LEU A 386 31.81 -3.84 -7.18
N THR A 387 32.13 -4.13 -5.93
CA THR A 387 32.74 -5.43 -5.56
C THR A 387 31.80 -6.57 -5.93
N GLU A 388 30.51 -6.43 -5.62
CA GLU A 388 29.51 -7.43 -5.98
C GLU A 388 29.36 -7.61 -7.50
N TYR A 389 29.31 -6.53 -8.28
CA TYR A 389 29.20 -6.64 -9.74
C TYR A 389 30.47 -7.22 -10.39
N VAL A 390 31.64 -6.98 -9.79
CA VAL A 390 32.90 -7.64 -10.19
C VAL A 390 32.86 -9.13 -9.85
N GLU A 391 32.42 -9.51 -8.65
CA GLU A 391 32.29 -10.91 -8.21
C GLU A 391 31.30 -11.69 -9.09
N LYS A 392 30.19 -11.06 -9.48
CA LYS A 392 29.19 -11.62 -10.39
C LYS A 392 29.61 -11.63 -11.86
N SER A 393 30.77 -11.03 -12.17
CA SER A 393 31.28 -10.88 -13.54
C SER A 393 30.39 -10.04 -14.47
N ASP A 394 29.57 -9.15 -13.91
CA ASP A 394 28.77 -8.19 -14.68
C ASP A 394 29.67 -7.08 -15.26
N ILE A 395 30.70 -6.70 -14.51
CA ILE A 395 31.78 -5.79 -14.93
C ILE A 395 33.14 -6.34 -14.48
N ASN A 396 34.23 -5.95 -15.14
CA ASN A 396 35.57 -6.25 -14.67
C ASN A 396 36.17 -5.11 -13.82
N ILE A 397 37.28 -5.37 -13.13
CA ILE A 397 37.95 -4.40 -12.24
C ILE A 397 38.32 -3.10 -12.97
N ASN A 398 38.76 -3.17 -14.24
CA ASN A 398 39.09 -1.96 -14.99
C ASN A 398 37.86 -1.11 -15.30
N GLN A 399 36.73 -1.75 -15.64
CA GLN A 399 35.46 -1.07 -15.85
C GLN A 399 34.94 -0.44 -14.55
N ALA A 400 35.03 -1.14 -13.42
CA ALA A 400 34.65 -0.61 -12.11
C ALA A 400 35.50 0.61 -11.70
N ILE A 401 36.83 0.56 -11.91
CA ILE A 401 37.74 1.69 -11.68
C ILE A 401 37.39 2.86 -12.62
N GLY A 402 37.15 2.59 -13.91
CA GLY A 402 36.78 3.62 -14.89
C GLY A 402 35.48 4.33 -14.49
N MET A 403 34.43 3.56 -14.24
CA MET A 403 33.13 4.07 -13.81
C MET A 403 33.21 4.90 -12.53
N THR A 404 34.03 4.47 -11.57
CA THR A 404 34.27 5.24 -10.34
C THR A 404 34.84 6.63 -10.63
N LYS A 405 35.86 6.72 -11.48
CA LYS A 405 36.46 8.02 -11.84
C LYS A 405 35.51 8.89 -12.64
N ASP A 406 34.71 8.27 -13.49
CA ASP A 406 33.73 8.99 -14.31
C ASP A 406 32.65 9.64 -13.43
N ILE A 407 32.04 8.87 -12.52
CA ILE A 407 30.98 9.36 -11.63
C ILE A 407 31.52 10.37 -10.61
N LEU A 408 32.70 10.12 -10.05
CA LEU A 408 33.29 11.00 -9.04
C LEU A 408 33.85 12.30 -9.62
N PHE A 409 34.34 12.31 -10.87
CA PHE A 409 35.11 13.44 -11.39
C PHE A 409 34.83 13.72 -12.87
N ASN A 410 35.09 12.77 -13.77
CA ASN A 410 35.20 13.10 -15.20
C ASN A 410 33.89 13.57 -15.83
N ASN A 411 32.76 13.00 -15.42
CA ASN A 411 31.45 13.36 -15.98
C ASN A 411 31.11 14.83 -15.64
N SER A 412 31.23 15.22 -14.37
CA SER A 412 31.04 16.61 -13.93
C SER A 412 32.06 17.55 -14.57
N ASN A 413 33.35 17.18 -14.59
CA ASN A 413 34.40 17.98 -15.20
C ASN A 413 34.12 18.28 -16.68
N THR A 414 33.56 17.31 -17.41
CA THR A 414 33.19 17.43 -18.82
C THR A 414 31.90 18.22 -19.00
N LEU A 415 30.83 17.87 -18.28
CA LEU A 415 29.51 18.49 -18.42
C LEU A 415 29.54 19.99 -18.12
N TYR A 416 30.28 20.37 -17.07
CA TYR A 416 30.39 21.76 -16.61
C TYR A 416 31.61 22.50 -17.20
N SER A 417 32.36 21.87 -18.10
CA SER A 417 33.54 22.46 -18.76
C SER A 417 34.57 23.05 -17.78
N LEU A 418 34.82 22.36 -16.66
CA LEU A 418 35.66 22.88 -15.57
C LEU A 418 37.17 22.84 -15.89
N ASN A 419 37.58 21.90 -16.74
CA ASN A 419 38.97 21.70 -17.15
C ASN A 419 39.95 21.48 -15.98
N TYR A 420 39.50 20.80 -14.92
CA TYR A 420 40.34 20.40 -13.80
C TYR A 420 41.05 19.06 -14.04
N GLU A 421 42.21 18.88 -13.42
CA GLU A 421 42.99 17.63 -13.45
C GLU A 421 42.93 16.92 -12.09
N ALA A 422 42.62 15.63 -12.09
CA ALA A 422 42.62 14.83 -10.87
C ALA A 422 44.05 14.36 -10.53
N ALA A 423 44.66 14.94 -9.50
CA ALA A 423 45.95 14.48 -8.98
C ALA A 423 45.74 13.24 -8.08
N PHE A 424 45.88 12.03 -8.64
CA PHE A 424 45.70 10.80 -7.87
C PHE A 424 46.65 9.68 -8.28
N ASN A 425 47.31 9.05 -7.30
CA ASN A 425 48.09 7.84 -7.53
C ASN A 425 47.21 6.59 -7.35
N GLU A 426 46.96 5.89 -8.44
CA GLU A 426 46.13 4.68 -8.46
C GLU A 426 46.78 3.47 -7.78
N VAL A 427 48.08 3.51 -7.50
CA VAL A 427 48.78 2.41 -6.82
C VAL A 427 48.75 2.66 -5.30
N PRO A 428 48.22 1.73 -4.49
CA PRO A 428 48.30 1.84 -3.03
C PRO A 428 49.76 1.97 -2.60
N GLN A 429 50.09 2.96 -1.77
CA GLN A 429 51.43 3.04 -1.18
C GLN A 429 51.58 1.92 -0.14
N GLU A 430 52.63 1.10 -0.25
CA GLU A 430 52.98 0.13 0.81
C GLU A 430 53.19 0.89 2.13
N ALA A 431 52.43 0.54 3.17
CA ALA A 431 52.65 1.08 4.50
C ALA A 431 54.10 0.85 4.93
N PRO A 432 54.80 1.83 5.55
CA PRO A 432 56.16 1.63 6.04
C PRO A 432 56.16 0.47 7.03
N LYS A 433 56.95 -0.57 6.72
CA LYS A 433 57.10 -1.78 7.54
C LYS A 433 57.46 -1.38 8.97
N GLN A 434 56.50 -1.47 9.89
CA GLN A 434 56.79 -1.42 11.32
C GLN A 434 57.73 -2.59 11.66
N LEU A 435 58.88 -2.25 12.24
CA LEU A 435 59.86 -3.17 12.80
C LEU A 435 59.17 -4.13 13.79
N THR A 436 58.88 -5.34 13.33
CA THR A 436 58.48 -6.44 14.20
C THR A 436 59.73 -7.13 14.72
N PHE A 437 59.90 -7.08 16.04
CA PHE A 437 61.00 -7.73 16.76
C PHE A 437 60.82 -9.25 16.66
N ASN A 438 61.79 -9.94 16.04
CA ASN A 438 61.83 -11.39 15.94
C ASN A 438 62.18 -12.03 17.30
N MET A 439 61.38 -12.99 17.76
CA MET A 439 61.92 -14.13 18.51
C MET A 439 61.68 -15.40 17.68
N LYS A 440 62.78 -15.95 17.14
CA LYS A 440 62.81 -17.27 16.51
C LYS A 440 63.14 -18.33 17.56
N SER A 441 62.20 -19.29 17.68
CA SER A 441 62.36 -20.75 17.80
C SER A 441 63.58 -21.35 18.51
N SER A 442 63.33 -22.30 19.42
CA SER A 442 63.94 -23.64 19.33
C SER A 442 63.31 -24.65 20.32
N GLU A 443 63.33 -25.92 19.89
CA GLU A 443 63.13 -27.18 20.64
C GLU A 443 61.73 -27.86 20.64
N GLU A 444 61.63 -28.86 19.76
CA GLU A 444 60.84 -30.11 19.87
C GLU A 444 61.56 -31.14 20.78
N PRO A 445 61.07 -32.37 21.09
CA PRO A 445 59.70 -32.92 21.23
C PRO A 445 59.52 -33.89 22.45
N ARG A 446 58.29 -34.42 22.67
CA ARG A 446 57.92 -35.83 23.07
C ARG A 446 57.03 -36.08 24.30
N MET A 447 55.89 -36.73 24.00
CA MET A 447 55.25 -37.94 24.57
C MET A 447 55.07 -38.15 26.09
N TYR A 448 53.83 -38.41 26.54
CA TYR A 448 53.21 -39.76 26.76
C TYR A 448 51.81 -39.63 27.47
N PRO A 449 50.99 -40.70 27.65
CA PRO A 449 49.53 -40.67 27.46
C PRO A 449 48.69 -41.12 28.70
N GLN A 450 47.36 -41.17 28.53
CA GLN A 450 46.33 -41.82 29.38
C GLN A 450 46.11 -41.19 30.78
N SER A 451 44.96 -41.21 31.45
CA SER A 451 43.53 -41.39 31.16
C SER A 451 42.80 -41.16 32.50
N GLN A 452 41.50 -40.82 32.45
CA GLN A 452 40.46 -41.00 33.48
C GLN A 452 40.00 -39.81 34.36
N SER A 453 38.66 -39.75 34.40
CA SER A 453 37.72 -39.38 35.48
C SER A 453 37.45 -37.90 35.84
N SER A 454 36.26 -37.48 35.41
CA SER A 454 35.15 -36.83 36.14
C SER A 454 35.38 -35.57 36.97
N PRO A 455 34.49 -34.56 36.85
CA PRO A 455 34.17 -33.66 37.95
C PRO A 455 32.79 -33.98 38.57
N VAL A 456 32.79 -34.14 39.90
CA VAL A 456 31.63 -34.09 40.80
C VAL A 456 31.42 -32.62 41.23
N PRO A 457 30.18 -32.16 41.50
CA PRO A 457 29.81 -30.74 41.56
C PRO A 457 29.80 -30.15 42.97
N ILE A 458 30.14 -28.86 43.13
CA ILE A 458 29.91 -28.09 44.38
C ILE A 458 29.79 -26.57 44.06
N PRO A 459 29.21 -25.71 44.93
CA PRO A 459 27.79 -25.40 45.04
C PRO A 459 27.46 -23.89 44.85
N MET A 460 26.18 -23.57 44.64
CA MET A 460 25.65 -22.19 44.56
C MET A 460 25.71 -21.44 45.90
N PRO A 461 25.99 -20.11 45.92
CA PRO A 461 25.71 -19.27 47.07
C PRO A 461 24.32 -18.60 46.97
N SER A 462 23.57 -18.66 48.07
CA SER A 462 22.25 -18.03 48.27
C SER A 462 22.36 -16.51 48.49
N PRO A 463 21.31 -15.72 48.16
CA PRO A 463 21.27 -14.29 48.43
C PRO A 463 20.89 -13.99 49.90
N PRO A 464 21.31 -12.83 50.45
CA PRO A 464 21.13 -12.51 51.87
C PRO A 464 19.71 -12.01 52.21
N GLN A 465 19.21 -12.50 53.36
CA GLN A 465 18.02 -12.02 54.07
C GLN A 465 18.36 -10.89 55.07
N ARG A 466 17.47 -9.89 55.19
CA ARG A 466 17.10 -9.12 56.41
C ARG A 466 15.77 -8.43 56.11
N SER A 467 14.61 -8.90 56.59
CA SER A 467 14.01 -8.87 57.94
C SER A 467 13.54 -7.48 58.42
N MET A 468 12.23 -7.23 58.36
CA MET A 468 11.42 -6.71 59.46
C MET A 468 9.95 -7.11 59.28
N GLU A 469 9.33 -7.49 60.40
CA GLU A 469 7.95 -7.98 60.63
C GLU A 469 7.38 -7.12 61.80
N PRO A 470 6.11 -7.25 62.27
CA PRO A 470 4.82 -6.73 61.76
C PRO A 470 4.11 -5.88 62.90
N PRO A 471 2.78 -5.57 62.97
CA PRO A 471 1.61 -6.49 63.01
C PRO A 471 0.30 -5.99 62.29
N SER A 472 -0.49 -6.87 61.64
CA SER A 472 -1.79 -7.50 62.06
C SER A 472 -3.10 -6.91 61.48
N GLU A 473 -3.61 -7.55 60.40
CA GLU A 473 -4.96 -8.18 60.16
C GLU A 473 -6.31 -7.49 60.52
N PRO A 474 -7.46 -7.77 59.84
CA PRO A 474 -7.86 -9.12 59.36
C PRO A 474 -8.71 -9.29 58.05
N ASP A 475 -8.60 -10.51 57.49
CA ASP A 475 -9.60 -11.44 56.92
C ASP A 475 -10.42 -11.26 55.61
N ILE A 476 -10.65 -12.44 54.98
CA ILE A 476 -11.69 -12.89 54.02
C ILE A 476 -11.40 -12.93 52.49
N ALA A 477 -10.96 -14.12 52.05
CA ALA A 477 -11.42 -15.01 50.95
C ALA A 477 -11.99 -14.50 49.59
N LEU A 478 -11.37 -15.03 48.52
CA LEU A 478 -11.90 -15.56 47.23
C LEU A 478 -13.00 -14.80 46.44
N GLY A 479 -12.66 -14.41 45.20
CA GLY A 479 -13.66 -14.19 44.14
C GLY A 479 -13.08 -13.71 42.81
N ARG A 480 -13.13 -14.56 41.77
CA ARG A 480 -12.97 -14.19 40.35
C ARG A 480 -13.97 -13.10 39.95
N ARG A 481 -13.55 -12.09 39.15
CA ARG A 481 -14.22 -11.64 37.90
C ARG A 481 -13.53 -10.42 37.25
N SER A 482 -13.38 -10.53 35.93
CA SER A 482 -13.59 -9.52 34.87
C SER A 482 -13.83 -8.07 35.32
N ILE A 483 -13.01 -7.14 34.81
CA ILE A 483 -13.29 -5.70 34.87
C ILE A 483 -13.16 -5.08 33.48
N SER A 484 -14.33 -4.73 32.94
CA SER A 484 -14.60 -3.78 31.86
C SER A 484 -14.18 -2.35 32.26
N PRO A 485 -13.71 -1.48 31.35
CA PRO A 485 -13.59 -0.06 31.61
C PRO A 485 -14.83 0.68 31.10
N TYR A 486 -15.92 0.65 31.86
CA TYR A 486 -17.00 1.64 31.75
C TYR A 486 -17.46 2.01 33.16
N VAL A 487 -17.20 3.26 33.57
CA VAL A 487 -17.94 3.95 34.63
C VAL A 487 -18.28 5.35 34.12
N ALA A 488 -19.55 5.71 34.32
CA ALA A 488 -20.18 6.94 33.85
C ALA A 488 -20.24 8.01 34.95
N ASP A 489 -20.10 9.27 34.54
CA ASP A 489 -20.88 10.43 35.01
C ASP A 489 -20.50 11.62 34.09
N SER A 490 -21.35 12.59 33.74
CA SER A 490 -22.70 12.96 34.13
C SER A 490 -23.19 13.95 33.07
N LEU A 491 -24.40 13.78 32.53
CA LEU A 491 -25.31 14.82 32.03
C LEU A 491 -26.59 14.12 31.51
N GLN A 492 -27.67 14.14 32.32
CA GLN A 492 -29.04 13.78 31.92
C GLN A 492 -29.85 15.09 31.77
N ARG A 493 -30.92 15.29 30.98
CA ARG A 493 -31.78 14.61 29.95
C ARG A 493 -32.85 15.70 29.56
N PRO A 494 -33.89 15.53 28.69
CA PRO A 494 -34.42 14.32 28.03
C PRO A 494 -34.77 14.47 26.53
N SER A 495 -34.99 13.36 25.82
CA SER A 495 -36.10 13.29 24.88
C SER A 495 -36.72 11.90 24.92
N ASN A 496 -38.05 11.83 25.02
CA ASN A 496 -38.86 10.62 24.96
C ASN A 496 -38.92 10.07 23.52
N ILE A 497 -37.78 9.98 22.84
CA ILE A 497 -37.67 9.36 21.52
C ILE A 497 -36.93 8.04 21.74
N SER A 498 -37.56 6.93 21.35
CA SER A 498 -36.87 5.63 21.32
C SER A 498 -35.61 5.79 20.48
N GLN A 499 -34.44 5.73 21.11
CA GLN A 499 -33.18 6.04 20.45
C GLN A 499 -32.82 4.89 19.52
N VAL A 500 -32.97 5.11 18.21
CA VAL A 500 -32.81 4.10 17.16
C VAL A 500 -31.36 3.63 17.01
N TYR A 501 -30.40 4.53 17.26
CA TYR A 501 -28.97 4.27 17.05
C TYR A 501 -28.17 4.37 18.34
N ASP A 502 -27.09 3.58 18.42
CA ASP A 502 -26.05 3.69 19.45
C ASP A 502 -25.20 4.96 19.22
N VAL A 503 -25.70 6.10 19.72
CA VAL A 503 -25.04 7.40 19.57
C VAL A 503 -23.66 7.42 20.22
N ALA A 504 -23.47 6.71 21.34
CA ALA A 504 -22.17 6.64 22.00
C ALA A 504 -21.10 6.00 21.11
N ARG A 505 -21.45 4.92 20.39
CA ARG A 505 -20.57 4.31 19.38
C ARG A 505 -20.25 5.27 18.24
N PHE A 506 -21.25 6.01 17.75
CA PHE A 506 -21.03 6.99 16.69
C PHE A 506 -20.11 8.14 17.14
N ASP A 507 -20.31 8.68 18.34
CA ASP A 507 -19.47 9.74 18.90
C ASP A 507 -18.03 9.26 19.10
N ASP A 508 -17.84 8.02 19.56
CA ASP A 508 -16.52 7.41 19.66
C ASP A 508 -15.84 7.27 18.30
N PHE A 509 -16.58 6.83 17.28
CA PHE A 509 -16.07 6.74 15.92
C PHE A 509 -15.64 8.11 15.39
N VAL A 510 -16.49 9.14 15.50
CA VAL A 510 -16.19 10.50 15.00
C VAL A 510 -15.00 11.12 15.73
N ARG A 511 -14.91 10.92 17.05
CA ARG A 511 -13.78 11.40 17.86
C ARG A 511 -12.47 10.73 17.44
N LYS A 512 -12.48 9.42 17.14
CA LYS A 512 -11.31 8.68 16.67
C LYS A 512 -10.95 9.00 15.22
N ASN A 513 -11.91 9.44 14.41
CA ASN A 513 -11.76 9.64 12.97
C ASN A 513 -12.17 11.07 12.53
N PRO A 514 -11.51 12.14 13.01
CA PRO A 514 -11.90 13.53 12.73
C PRO A 514 -11.74 13.95 11.26
N SER A 515 -10.96 13.18 10.49
CA SER A 515 -10.75 13.39 9.06
C SER A 515 -11.97 13.01 8.22
N VAL A 516 -12.88 12.15 8.71
CA VAL A 516 -14.07 11.70 7.98
C VAL A 516 -15.01 12.87 7.72
N LYS A 517 -15.32 13.10 6.44
CA LYS A 517 -16.24 14.14 5.93
C LYS A 517 -17.48 13.57 5.24
N PHE A 518 -17.46 12.30 4.85
CA PHE A 518 -18.58 11.64 4.16
C PHE A 518 -18.83 10.24 4.73
N VAL A 519 -20.06 9.72 4.58
CA VAL A 519 -20.42 8.35 4.95
C VAL A 519 -21.15 7.69 3.79
N TYR A 520 -20.58 6.58 3.30
CA TYR A 520 -21.20 5.64 2.37
C TYR A 520 -22.16 4.73 3.15
N ILE A 521 -23.45 4.91 2.92
CA ILE A 521 -24.51 4.10 3.52
C ILE A 521 -24.89 3.04 2.51
N GLN A 522 -24.55 1.79 2.82
CA GLN A 522 -24.52 0.68 1.89
C GLN A 522 -25.54 -0.39 2.26
N TRP A 523 -26.05 -1.08 1.24
CA TRP A 523 -26.83 -2.30 1.37
C TRP A 523 -26.61 -3.18 0.15
N LEU A 524 -26.82 -4.49 0.31
CA LEU A 524 -26.75 -5.46 -0.77
C LEU A 524 -28.17 -5.78 -1.24
N ASP A 525 -28.43 -5.65 -2.54
CA ASP A 525 -29.70 -6.11 -3.12
C ASP A 525 -29.69 -7.64 -3.39
N TYR A 526 -30.78 -8.16 -3.93
CA TYR A 526 -30.92 -9.60 -4.15
C TYR A 526 -29.85 -10.18 -5.07
N MET A 527 -29.32 -9.38 -6.00
CA MET A 527 -28.36 -9.80 -7.02
C MET A 527 -26.92 -9.44 -6.62
N ALA A 528 -26.62 -9.51 -5.32
CA ALA A 528 -25.30 -9.24 -4.75
C ALA A 528 -24.71 -7.87 -5.16
N THR A 529 -25.55 -6.89 -5.53
CA THR A 529 -25.09 -5.57 -5.94
C THR A 529 -25.05 -4.64 -4.75
N THR A 530 -23.88 -4.06 -4.47
CA THR A 530 -23.73 -3.06 -3.42
C THR A 530 -24.31 -1.73 -3.89
N ARG A 531 -25.44 -1.34 -3.29
CA ARG A 531 -26.09 -0.04 -3.52
C ARG A 531 -25.63 0.93 -2.44
N VAL A 532 -25.57 2.23 -2.76
CA VAL A 532 -25.00 3.24 -1.86
C VAL A 532 -25.74 4.57 -1.89
N ARG A 533 -25.80 5.24 -0.74
CA ARG A 533 -26.08 6.68 -0.60
C ARG A 533 -24.93 7.34 0.15
N ILE A 534 -24.50 8.51 -0.31
CA ILE A 534 -23.39 9.25 0.31
C ILE A 534 -23.97 10.46 1.04
N LEU A 535 -23.71 10.57 2.33
CA LEU A 535 -24.09 11.73 3.13
C LEU A 535 -22.84 12.46 3.63
N PRO A 536 -22.82 13.80 3.62
CA PRO A 536 -21.85 14.55 4.39
C PRO A 536 -21.96 14.20 5.88
N ILE A 537 -20.83 14.14 6.59
CA ILE A 537 -20.78 13.70 8.00
C ILE A 537 -21.73 14.50 8.89
N LYS A 538 -21.91 15.80 8.62
CA LYS A 538 -22.86 16.66 9.35
C LYS A 538 -24.31 16.19 9.20
N GLU A 539 -24.71 15.78 7.99
CA GLU A 539 -26.07 15.26 7.76
C GLU A 539 -26.21 13.87 8.37
N PHE A 540 -25.20 13.03 8.26
CA PHE A 540 -25.22 11.71 8.89
C PHE A 540 -25.33 11.82 10.42
N THR A 541 -24.56 12.71 11.05
CA THR A 541 -24.70 13.04 12.48
C THR A 541 -26.13 13.44 12.81
N ARG A 542 -26.74 14.32 12.01
CA ARG A 542 -28.14 14.73 12.21
C ARG A 542 -29.10 13.53 12.13
N VAL A 543 -28.95 12.66 11.13
CA VAL A 543 -29.74 11.43 10.99
C VAL A 543 -29.61 10.53 12.23
N ILE A 544 -28.39 10.32 12.72
CA ILE A 544 -28.11 9.48 13.89
C ILE A 544 -28.70 10.06 15.18
N TYR A 545 -28.52 11.36 15.43
CA TYR A 545 -29.02 12.01 16.64
C TYR A 545 -30.53 12.20 16.66
N GLU A 546 -31.15 12.45 15.50
CA GLU A 546 -32.61 12.57 15.38
C GLU A 546 -33.31 11.21 15.31
N GLY A 547 -32.56 10.10 15.24
CA GLY A 547 -33.13 8.76 15.08
C GLY A 547 -33.86 8.56 13.75
N ARG A 548 -33.50 9.34 12.71
CA ARG A 548 -34.15 9.26 11.40
C ARG A 548 -33.62 8.07 10.61
N ARG A 549 -34.46 7.57 9.70
CA ARG A 549 -34.06 6.61 8.66
C ARG A 549 -34.06 7.29 7.31
N ILE A 550 -33.36 6.72 6.33
CA ILE A 550 -33.22 7.34 5.01
C ILE A 550 -34.19 6.67 4.05
N GLY A 551 -35.14 7.44 3.53
CA GLY A 551 -36.10 6.97 2.55
C GLY A 551 -35.45 6.67 1.20
N ILE A 552 -35.73 5.50 0.64
CA ILE A 552 -35.38 5.11 -0.73
C ILE A 552 -36.59 4.51 -1.44
N SER A 553 -36.62 4.62 -2.77
CA SER A 553 -37.64 3.94 -3.56
C SER A 553 -37.52 2.43 -3.41
N GLN A 554 -38.67 1.74 -3.31
CA GLN A 554 -38.75 0.28 -3.34
C GLN A 554 -38.07 -0.33 -4.59
N GLY A 555 -37.93 0.41 -5.70
CA GLY A 555 -37.19 -0.07 -6.87
C GLY A 555 -35.75 -0.50 -6.55
N ASN A 556 -35.10 0.10 -5.56
CA ASN A 556 -33.71 -0.19 -5.20
C ASN A 556 -33.48 -1.55 -4.53
N THR A 557 -34.54 -2.36 -4.32
CA THR A 557 -34.42 -3.69 -3.71
C THR A 557 -34.67 -4.84 -4.68
N GLY A 558 -35.15 -4.57 -5.89
CA GLY A 558 -35.49 -5.63 -6.85
C GLY A 558 -35.61 -5.14 -8.29
N THR A 559 -34.90 -4.08 -8.65
CA THR A 559 -34.48 -3.91 -10.04
C THR A 559 -33.27 -4.79 -10.35
N LEU A 560 -33.15 -5.20 -11.60
CA LEU A 560 -31.93 -5.82 -12.07
C LEU A 560 -30.75 -4.85 -12.02
N GLN A 561 -29.59 -5.41 -12.29
CA GLN A 561 -28.29 -4.76 -12.36
C GLN A 561 -28.18 -3.56 -13.31
N ASN A 562 -29.06 -3.50 -14.32
CA ASN A 562 -29.19 -2.45 -15.33
C ASN A 562 -30.45 -1.59 -15.12
N ASP A 563 -31.03 -1.64 -13.91
CA ASP A 563 -32.26 -0.98 -13.50
C ASP A 563 -33.54 -1.44 -14.24
N ALA A 564 -33.50 -2.57 -14.96
CA ALA A 564 -34.72 -3.18 -15.48
C ALA A 564 -35.66 -3.60 -14.34
N LEU A 565 -36.96 -3.35 -14.53
CA LEU A 565 -38.00 -3.65 -13.55
C LEU A 565 -38.27 -5.15 -13.49
N THR A 566 -38.51 -5.66 -12.29
CA THR A 566 -39.01 -7.01 -12.05
C THR A 566 -40.33 -6.97 -11.27
N PRO A 567 -41.12 -8.05 -11.24
CA PRO A 567 -42.35 -8.14 -10.45
C PRO A 567 -42.13 -8.06 -8.93
N VAL A 568 -40.89 -8.18 -8.45
CA VAL A 568 -40.52 -8.10 -7.02
C VAL A 568 -40.68 -6.67 -6.48
N VAL A 569 -40.66 -5.66 -7.35
CA VAL A 569 -40.75 -4.26 -6.95
C VAL A 569 -41.95 -3.56 -7.56
N ASN A 570 -42.43 -2.55 -6.83
CA ASN A 570 -43.42 -1.61 -7.32
C ASN A 570 -42.74 -0.28 -7.64
N ALA A 571 -43.08 0.32 -8.79
CA ALA A 571 -42.63 1.66 -9.15
C ALA A 571 -43.16 2.75 -8.19
N ARG A 572 -44.19 2.42 -7.39
CA ARG A 572 -44.73 3.25 -6.31
C ARG A 572 -44.41 2.62 -4.96
N GLY A 573 -43.87 3.42 -4.03
CA GLY A 573 -43.60 3.00 -2.67
C GLY A 573 -42.22 3.43 -2.20
N GLN A 574 -42.07 3.49 -0.88
CA GLN A 574 -40.84 3.88 -0.21
C GLN A 574 -40.54 2.87 0.89
N ILE A 575 -39.28 2.50 1.00
CA ILE A 575 -38.72 1.82 2.17
C ILE A 575 -37.66 2.70 2.79
N TYR A 576 -37.17 2.29 3.95
CA TYR A 576 -36.19 3.05 4.69
C TYR A 576 -34.95 2.20 4.92
N ILE A 577 -33.77 2.78 4.69
CA ILE A 577 -32.50 2.17 5.10
C ILE A 577 -32.12 2.69 6.48
N GLU A 578 -31.77 1.76 7.37
CA GLU A 578 -31.37 2.00 8.75
C GLU A 578 -29.90 1.57 8.91
N PRO A 579 -28.95 2.52 9.00
CA PRO A 579 -27.53 2.24 9.20
C PRO A 579 -27.26 1.45 10.48
N ASP A 580 -26.50 0.36 10.37
CA ASP A 580 -26.04 -0.42 11.51
C ASP A 580 -24.63 0.03 11.91
N LEU A 581 -24.56 0.82 12.97
CA LEU A 581 -23.30 1.39 13.46
C LEU A 581 -22.30 0.33 13.92
N ARG A 582 -22.68 -0.94 14.12
CA ARG A 582 -21.74 -2.04 14.38
C ARG A 582 -20.82 -2.32 13.18
N SER A 583 -21.26 -1.97 11.97
CA SER A 583 -20.51 -2.11 10.71
C SER A 583 -19.76 -0.84 10.29
N LEU A 584 -19.91 0.27 11.04
CA LEU A 584 -19.30 1.55 10.71
C LEU A 584 -17.77 1.48 10.79
N ARG A 585 -17.09 1.71 9.66
CA ARG A 585 -15.64 1.73 9.55
C ARG A 585 -15.18 2.91 8.70
N ARG A 586 -13.95 3.38 8.90
CA ARG A 586 -13.36 4.35 7.97
C ARG A 586 -13.23 3.69 6.59
N ALA A 587 -13.30 4.46 5.51
CA ALA A 587 -12.84 4.00 4.20
C ALA A 587 -11.30 3.96 4.17
N HIS A 588 -10.74 3.25 3.19
CA HIS A 588 -9.29 3.21 2.99
C HIS A 588 -8.74 4.61 2.65
N ASP A 589 -7.48 4.90 2.99
CA ASP A 589 -6.94 6.28 2.91
C ASP A 589 -6.83 6.86 1.50
N LYS A 590 -6.85 5.97 0.50
CA LYS A 590 -6.86 6.30 -0.93
C LYS A 590 -8.26 6.48 -1.52
N ASP A 591 -9.31 6.34 -0.73
CA ASP A 591 -10.66 6.68 -1.20
C ASP A 591 -10.66 8.17 -1.61
N PRO A 592 -11.21 8.52 -2.79
CA PRO A 592 -11.25 9.90 -3.26
C PRO A 592 -12.01 10.83 -2.31
N LEU A 593 -12.88 10.28 -1.46
CA LEU A 593 -13.51 10.99 -0.36
C LEU A 593 -12.88 10.57 0.96
N LYS A 594 -12.60 11.54 1.84
CA LYS A 594 -12.32 11.23 3.26
C LYS A 594 -13.60 10.73 3.91
N ALA A 595 -13.83 9.42 3.85
CA ALA A 595 -15.13 8.82 4.10
C ALA A 595 -15.10 7.66 5.11
N ALA A 596 -16.29 7.22 5.49
CA ALA A 596 -16.57 6.01 6.25
C ALA A 596 -17.62 5.17 5.50
N THR A 597 -17.69 3.87 5.76
CA THR A 597 -18.71 2.96 5.21
C THR A 597 -19.55 2.37 6.33
N VAL A 598 -20.84 2.13 6.06
CA VAL A 598 -21.77 1.50 7.01
C VAL A 598 -22.82 0.68 6.27
N MET A 599 -23.04 -0.56 6.68
CA MET A 599 -24.08 -1.45 6.18
C MET A 599 -25.43 -1.13 6.83
N SER A 600 -26.52 -1.39 6.10
CA SER A 600 -27.87 -0.97 6.52
C SER A 600 -28.89 -2.08 6.43
N TYR A 601 -29.91 -2.00 7.28
CA TYR A 601 -31.14 -2.80 7.18
C TYR A 601 -32.18 -2.13 6.31
N TRP A 602 -33.13 -2.91 5.79
CA TRP A 602 -34.35 -2.38 5.21
C TRP A 602 -35.49 -2.41 6.22
N ARG A 603 -36.16 -1.28 6.37
CA ARG A 603 -37.22 -1.03 7.35
C ARG A 603 -38.45 -0.42 6.66
N SER A 604 -39.60 -0.63 7.27
CA SER A 604 -40.81 0.15 7.00
C SER A 604 -40.68 1.58 7.58
N GLU A 605 -41.67 2.43 7.30
CA GLU A 605 -41.75 3.79 7.83
C GLU A 605 -41.78 3.84 9.37
N ASP A 606 -42.51 2.92 10.00
CA ASP A 606 -42.57 2.76 11.45
C ASP A 606 -41.33 2.05 12.03
N GLY A 607 -40.34 1.73 11.20
CA GLY A 607 -39.07 1.13 11.63
C GLY A 607 -39.11 -0.38 11.84
N LYS A 608 -40.18 -1.07 11.41
CA LYS A 608 -40.25 -2.53 11.50
C LYS A 608 -39.30 -3.18 10.49
N PRO A 609 -38.66 -4.31 10.86
CA PRO A 609 -37.93 -5.14 9.91
C PRO A 609 -38.77 -5.53 8.69
N LEU A 610 -38.18 -5.43 7.49
CA LEU A 610 -38.81 -5.97 6.29
C LEU A 610 -38.37 -7.43 6.08
N PRO A 611 -39.30 -8.38 5.89
CA PRO A 611 -38.98 -9.78 5.60
C PRO A 611 -38.10 -9.97 4.36
N SER A 612 -38.28 -9.09 3.38
CA SER A 612 -37.51 -9.09 2.13
C SER A 612 -36.06 -8.65 2.29
N CYS A 613 -35.62 -8.16 3.45
CA CYS A 613 -34.25 -7.73 3.70
C CYS A 613 -33.33 -8.94 3.94
N PRO A 614 -32.36 -9.24 3.04
CA PRO A 614 -31.47 -10.39 3.20
C PRO A 614 -30.65 -10.32 4.49
N ARG A 615 -30.16 -9.11 4.82
CA ARG A 615 -29.36 -8.83 6.02
C ARG A 615 -30.16 -9.06 7.32
N ASN A 616 -31.43 -8.65 7.35
CA ASN A 616 -32.30 -8.89 8.51
C ASN A 616 -32.64 -10.38 8.66
N ASN A 617 -32.89 -11.08 7.54
CA ASN A 617 -33.20 -12.51 7.59
C ASN A 617 -32.07 -13.32 8.23
N LEU A 618 -30.81 -13.03 7.86
CA LEU A 618 -29.66 -13.64 8.49
C LEU A 618 -29.59 -13.37 9.99
N GLU A 619 -29.84 -12.12 10.43
CA GLU A 619 -29.83 -11.78 11.85
C GLU A 619 -30.93 -12.52 12.63
N THR A 620 -32.13 -12.64 12.05
CA THR A 620 -33.22 -13.44 12.63
C THR A 620 -32.80 -14.89 12.82
N LEU A 621 -32.26 -15.54 11.78
CA LEU A 621 -31.85 -16.95 11.83
C LEU A 621 -30.65 -17.18 12.77
N THR A 622 -29.69 -16.25 12.80
CA THR A 622 -28.57 -16.30 13.74
C THR A 622 -29.07 -16.18 15.18
N THR A 623 -30.05 -15.30 15.42
CA THR A 623 -30.67 -15.15 16.73
C THR A 623 -31.44 -16.41 17.12
N ALA A 624 -32.23 -16.98 16.22
CA ALA A 624 -32.98 -18.23 16.46
C ALA A 624 -32.03 -19.38 16.82
N LEU A 625 -30.93 -19.56 16.08
CA LEU A 625 -29.89 -20.54 16.38
C LEU A 625 -29.34 -20.35 17.81
N GLN A 626 -29.12 -19.11 18.22
CA GLN A 626 -28.61 -18.80 19.56
C GLN A 626 -29.68 -19.00 20.65
N THR A 627 -30.91 -18.52 20.45
CA THR A 627 -31.93 -18.48 21.50
C THR A 627 -32.67 -19.80 21.66
N GLU A 628 -32.90 -20.52 20.56
CA GLU A 628 -33.68 -21.76 20.54
C GLU A 628 -32.79 -23.00 20.68
N HIS A 629 -31.56 -22.94 20.18
CA HIS A 629 -30.63 -24.07 20.18
C HIS A 629 -29.36 -23.83 21.01
N ASN A 630 -29.23 -22.67 21.68
CA ASN A 630 -28.06 -22.30 22.51
C ASN A 630 -26.71 -22.46 21.76
N ALA A 631 -26.72 -22.23 20.45
CA ALA A 631 -25.56 -22.39 19.58
C ALA A 631 -25.10 -21.03 19.05
N ILE A 632 -23.82 -20.71 19.26
CA ILE A 632 -23.19 -19.50 18.73
C ILE A 632 -22.34 -19.87 17.53
N LEU A 633 -22.58 -19.21 16.40
CA LEU A 633 -21.82 -19.42 15.16
C LEU A 633 -20.75 -18.34 14.98
N GLN A 634 -19.54 -18.74 14.60
CA GLN A 634 -18.53 -17.87 14.03
C GLN A 634 -18.26 -18.28 12.58
N VAL A 635 -18.02 -17.29 11.73
CA VAL A 635 -17.81 -17.46 10.29
C VAL A 635 -16.52 -16.75 9.89
N GLY A 636 -15.62 -17.45 9.21
CA GLY A 636 -14.48 -16.87 8.49
C GLY A 636 -14.61 -17.16 7.00
N PHE A 637 -14.04 -16.30 6.15
CA PHE A 637 -14.07 -16.46 4.71
C PHE A 637 -12.65 -16.49 4.13
N GLU A 638 -12.42 -17.40 3.20
CA GLU A 638 -11.27 -17.39 2.30
C GLU A 638 -11.79 -16.94 0.93
N ILE A 639 -11.31 -15.80 0.43
CA ILE A 639 -11.73 -15.29 -0.88
C ILE A 639 -10.62 -15.37 -1.89
N GLU A 640 -10.92 -16.00 -3.02
CA GLU A 640 -10.02 -16.06 -4.16
C GLU A 640 -10.38 -14.95 -5.15
N VAL A 641 -9.40 -14.15 -5.55
CA VAL A 641 -9.54 -13.00 -6.44
C VAL A 641 -8.55 -13.13 -7.57
N THR A 642 -9.00 -12.95 -8.81
CA THR A 642 -8.11 -12.89 -9.97
C THR A 642 -7.86 -11.45 -10.39
N PHE A 643 -6.60 -11.01 -10.42
CA PHE A 643 -6.22 -9.68 -10.90
C PHE A 643 -5.87 -9.72 -12.39
N LEU A 644 -6.48 -8.84 -13.17
CA LEU A 644 -6.43 -8.81 -14.62
C LEU A 644 -5.91 -7.47 -15.14
N PHE A 645 -5.13 -7.48 -16.22
CA PHE A 645 -4.88 -6.28 -17.03
C PHE A 645 -6.05 -6.04 -17.99
N ARG A 646 -6.37 -4.76 -18.22
CA ARG A 646 -7.30 -4.36 -19.27
C ARG A 646 -6.53 -4.10 -20.56
N ASN A 647 -6.79 -4.89 -21.59
CA ASN A 647 -6.13 -4.75 -22.89
C ASN A 647 -6.66 -3.53 -23.64
N LYS A 648 -5.77 -2.71 -24.21
CA LYS A 648 -6.16 -1.61 -25.10
C LYS A 648 -6.71 -2.18 -26.41
N PRO A 649 -7.80 -1.63 -26.98
CA PRO A 649 -8.26 -2.06 -28.29
C PRO A 649 -7.17 -1.81 -29.33
N LEU A 650 -6.83 -2.85 -30.11
CA LEU A 650 -5.81 -2.79 -31.17
C LEU A 650 -6.12 -1.74 -32.26
N ASN A 651 -7.39 -1.34 -32.39
CA ASN A 651 -7.83 -0.30 -33.30
C ASN A 651 -8.89 0.60 -32.63
N PRO A 652 -8.58 1.88 -32.32
CA PRO A 652 -9.54 2.84 -31.77
C PRO A 652 -10.75 3.11 -32.68
N PHE A 653 -10.64 2.81 -33.97
CA PHE A 653 -11.65 3.10 -35.00
C PHE A 653 -12.49 1.88 -35.38
N ASN A 654 -12.21 0.71 -34.82
CA ASN A 654 -13.03 -0.48 -35.04
C ASN A 654 -13.06 -1.39 -33.78
N PRO A 655 -13.93 -1.08 -32.80
CA PRO A 655 -13.99 -1.79 -31.51
C PRO A 655 -14.38 -3.28 -31.61
N GLN A 656 -14.89 -3.73 -32.76
CA GLN A 656 -15.47 -5.06 -32.96
C GLN A 656 -14.46 -6.13 -33.39
N GLN A 657 -13.18 -5.79 -33.53
CA GLN A 657 -12.08 -6.76 -33.73
C GLN A 657 -11.28 -6.98 -32.42
N SER A 658 -11.95 -7.12 -31.27
CA SER A 658 -11.26 -7.28 -29.99
C SER A 658 -10.70 -8.70 -29.82
N GLN A 659 -9.39 -8.77 -29.56
CA GLN A 659 -8.81 -9.84 -28.76
C GLN A 659 -9.43 -9.82 -27.35
N GLN A 660 -9.28 -10.92 -26.57
CA GLN A 660 -9.75 -10.99 -25.18
C GLN A 660 -9.42 -9.69 -24.42
N PRO A 661 -10.41 -8.91 -23.92
CA PRO A 661 -10.17 -7.58 -23.36
C PRO A 661 -9.50 -7.63 -21.98
N TYR A 662 -9.45 -8.81 -21.38
CA TYR A 662 -8.80 -9.09 -20.12
C TYR A 662 -7.75 -10.18 -20.28
N GLU A 663 -6.63 -10.00 -19.60
CA GLU A 663 -5.63 -11.06 -19.41
C GLU A 663 -5.17 -11.14 -17.95
N PRO A 664 -4.73 -12.31 -17.46
CA PRO A 664 -4.20 -12.43 -16.10
C PRO A 664 -3.01 -11.50 -15.85
N SER A 665 -2.95 -10.87 -14.69
CA SER A 665 -1.83 -10.03 -14.25
C SER A 665 -0.50 -10.79 -14.18
N THR A 666 -0.55 -12.11 -14.02
CA THR A 666 0.62 -13.00 -14.01
C THR A 666 0.28 -14.31 -14.71
N ARG A 667 1.20 -14.80 -15.56
CA ARG A 667 1.00 -16.05 -16.33
C ARG A 667 1.75 -17.25 -15.75
N ILE A 668 2.94 -17.02 -15.19
CA ILE A 668 3.67 -18.03 -14.40
C ILE A 668 3.16 -17.91 -12.98
N HIS A 669 2.24 -18.79 -12.62
CA HIS A 669 1.52 -18.72 -11.36
C HIS A 669 1.22 -20.16 -10.90
N ALA A 670 1.43 -20.42 -9.61
CA ALA A 670 1.04 -21.65 -8.95
C ALA A 670 0.87 -21.41 -7.44
N TRP A 671 0.24 -22.37 -6.76
CA TRP A 671 -0.02 -22.30 -5.34
C TRP A 671 1.23 -21.95 -4.53
N SER A 672 1.13 -20.92 -3.69
CA SER A 672 2.18 -20.48 -2.76
C SER A 672 3.49 -20.06 -3.43
N THR A 673 3.45 -19.70 -4.72
CA THR A 673 4.62 -19.17 -5.43
C THR A 673 4.81 -17.68 -5.25
N LEU A 674 6.07 -17.24 -5.31
CA LEU A 674 6.47 -15.84 -5.37
C LEU A 674 7.55 -15.67 -6.44
N THR A 675 7.14 -15.75 -7.70
CA THR A 675 7.99 -15.46 -8.86
C THR A 675 8.39 -13.98 -8.87
N PRO A 676 9.45 -13.56 -9.58
CA PRO A 676 9.79 -12.14 -9.72
C PRO A 676 8.63 -11.27 -10.23
N THR A 677 7.79 -11.79 -11.13
CA THR A 677 6.60 -11.06 -11.62
C THR A 677 5.53 -10.92 -10.54
N GLN A 678 5.28 -11.96 -9.73
CA GLN A 678 4.39 -11.87 -8.57
C GLN A 678 4.98 -10.96 -7.49
N TRP A 679 6.30 -10.98 -7.28
CA TRP A 679 7.00 -10.09 -6.35
C TRP A 679 6.81 -8.62 -6.71
N LEU A 680 6.82 -8.26 -8.00
CA LEU A 680 6.50 -6.90 -8.45
C LEU A 680 5.05 -6.48 -8.18
N GLN A 681 4.12 -7.43 -7.96
CA GLN A 681 2.74 -7.15 -7.54
C GLN A 681 2.60 -7.03 -6.02
N THR A 682 3.63 -7.38 -5.24
CA THR A 682 3.57 -7.33 -3.77
C THR A 682 3.27 -5.95 -3.19
N PRO A 683 3.70 -4.80 -3.77
CA PRO A 683 3.29 -3.50 -3.25
C PRO A 683 1.77 -3.27 -3.30
N MET A 684 1.10 -3.72 -4.38
CA MET A 684 -0.36 -3.64 -4.50
C MET A 684 -1.06 -4.55 -3.49
N LEU A 685 -0.57 -5.79 -3.33
CA LEU A 685 -1.12 -6.74 -2.35
C LEU A 685 -0.89 -6.27 -0.89
N ALA A 686 0.30 -5.74 -0.60
CA ALA A 686 0.64 -5.17 0.69
C ALA A 686 -0.26 -3.97 0.99
N GLU A 687 -0.52 -3.12 -0.01
CA GLU A 687 -1.40 -1.97 0.13
C GLU A 687 -2.86 -2.34 0.38
N ILE A 688 -3.37 -3.40 -0.25
CA ILE A 688 -4.66 -3.99 0.10
C ILE A 688 -4.67 -4.37 1.58
N ALA A 689 -3.66 -5.14 2.02
CA ALA A 689 -3.58 -5.64 3.39
C ALA A 689 -3.48 -4.51 4.42
N THR A 690 -2.64 -3.50 4.19
CA THR A 690 -2.49 -2.35 5.10
C THR A 690 -3.74 -1.48 5.11
N SER A 691 -4.36 -1.25 3.94
CA SER A 691 -5.62 -0.49 3.85
C SER A 691 -6.75 -1.15 4.64
N LEU A 692 -6.83 -2.49 4.60
CA LEU A 692 -7.81 -3.24 5.39
C LEU A 692 -7.51 -3.18 6.88
N SER A 693 -6.23 -3.33 7.27
CA SER A 693 -5.82 -3.22 8.68
C SER A 693 -6.13 -1.84 9.26
N ASP A 694 -5.93 -0.76 8.50
CA ASP A 694 -6.31 0.61 8.88
C ASP A 694 -7.83 0.78 9.06
N MET A 695 -8.64 -0.03 8.38
CA MET A 695 -10.09 -0.10 8.56
C MET A 695 -10.51 -1.01 9.74
N GLY A 696 -9.55 -1.62 10.43
CA GLY A 696 -9.75 -2.59 11.50
C GLY A 696 -10.17 -3.97 10.99
N ILE A 697 -9.72 -4.35 9.79
CA ILE A 697 -9.90 -5.67 9.18
C ILE A 697 -8.50 -6.28 8.99
N ASP A 698 -8.05 -7.05 9.97
CA ASP A 698 -6.72 -7.67 9.94
C ASP A 698 -6.78 -9.01 9.19
N LEU A 699 -6.24 -9.03 7.98
CA LEU A 699 -6.07 -10.26 7.21
C LEU A 699 -5.18 -11.24 7.98
N GLN A 700 -5.54 -12.54 7.98
CA GLN A 700 -4.72 -13.56 8.60
C GLN A 700 -3.55 -13.97 7.69
N GLN A 701 -3.83 -14.08 6.39
CA GLN A 701 -2.83 -14.36 5.35
C GLN A 701 -3.37 -13.94 3.97
N PHE A 702 -2.46 -13.78 3.02
CA PHE A 702 -2.78 -13.80 1.59
C PHE A 702 -1.67 -14.52 0.84
N HIS A 703 -2.00 -15.25 -0.23
CA HIS A 703 -1.02 -15.99 -1.04
C HIS A 703 -1.49 -16.20 -2.48
N ALA A 704 -0.52 -16.47 -3.35
CA ALA A 704 -0.77 -16.95 -4.71
C ALA A 704 -1.56 -18.27 -4.68
N GLU A 705 -2.59 -18.35 -5.51
CA GLU A 705 -3.41 -19.55 -5.68
C GLU A 705 -3.03 -20.32 -6.94
N SER A 706 -3.81 -21.33 -7.32
CA SER A 706 -3.48 -22.19 -8.47
C SER A 706 -3.69 -21.52 -9.84
N GLY A 707 -4.59 -20.54 -9.96
CA GLY A 707 -4.92 -19.85 -11.20
C GLY A 707 -3.96 -18.70 -11.56
N PRO A 708 -3.70 -18.43 -12.85
CA PRO A 708 -2.97 -17.24 -13.29
C PRO A 708 -3.57 -15.95 -12.76
N GLY A 709 -2.77 -15.12 -12.09
CA GLY A 709 -3.22 -13.87 -11.48
C GLY A 709 -4.11 -14.02 -10.25
N GLN A 710 -4.30 -15.25 -9.75
CA GLN A 710 -5.22 -15.55 -8.65
C GLN A 710 -4.52 -15.46 -7.29
N TYR A 711 -5.15 -14.81 -6.33
CA TYR A 711 -4.69 -14.75 -4.94
C TYR A 711 -5.83 -15.05 -4.00
N GLU A 712 -5.54 -15.72 -2.90
CA GLU A 712 -6.46 -15.91 -1.80
C GLU A 712 -6.18 -14.90 -0.68
N PHE A 713 -7.24 -14.35 -0.09
CA PHE A 713 -7.19 -13.52 1.12
C PHE A 713 -8.03 -14.18 2.22
N VAL A 714 -7.41 -14.43 3.37
CA VAL A 714 -8.06 -15.11 4.52
C VAL A 714 -8.48 -14.09 5.57
N LEU A 715 -9.80 -14.01 5.79
CA LEU A 715 -10.44 -13.07 6.69
C LEU A 715 -10.57 -13.63 8.12
N PRO A 716 -10.49 -12.77 9.15
CA PRO A 716 -10.65 -13.21 10.53
C PRO A 716 -12.09 -13.68 10.79
N PRO A 717 -12.30 -14.70 11.64
CA PRO A 717 -13.64 -15.18 11.97
C PRO A 717 -14.40 -14.16 12.82
N ALA A 718 -15.69 -13.98 12.52
CA ALA A 718 -16.58 -13.07 13.24
C ALA A 718 -18.01 -13.67 13.33
N PRO A 719 -18.92 -13.12 14.15
CA PRO A 719 -20.33 -13.49 14.08
C PRO A 719 -20.89 -13.32 12.65
N PRO A 720 -21.87 -14.13 12.21
CA PRO A 720 -22.20 -14.29 10.79
C PRO A 720 -22.47 -12.98 10.05
N LEU A 721 -23.24 -12.10 10.67
CA LEU A 721 -23.58 -10.80 10.10
C LEU A 721 -22.34 -9.91 9.90
N LEU A 722 -21.49 -9.80 10.93
CA LEU A 722 -20.27 -9.00 10.88
C LEU A 722 -19.23 -9.60 9.92
N ALA A 723 -19.14 -10.94 9.84
CA ALA A 723 -18.25 -11.61 8.91
C ALA A 723 -18.56 -11.26 7.45
N ILE A 724 -19.85 -11.21 7.10
CA ILE A 724 -20.28 -10.82 5.75
C ILE A 724 -20.07 -9.33 5.51
N ASP A 725 -20.34 -8.47 6.50
CA ASP A 725 -20.09 -7.03 6.37
C ASP A 725 -18.58 -6.77 6.12
N ILE A 726 -17.69 -7.44 6.86
CA ILE A 726 -16.24 -7.42 6.66
C ILE A 726 -15.87 -7.92 5.27
N LEU A 727 -16.47 -9.02 4.81
CA LEU A 727 -16.25 -9.58 3.49
C LEU A 727 -16.61 -8.59 2.37
N ILE A 728 -17.78 -7.95 2.46
CA ILE A 728 -18.23 -6.95 1.46
C ILE A 728 -17.29 -5.75 1.44
N GLN A 729 -16.94 -5.22 2.62
CA GLN A 729 -15.96 -4.13 2.73
C GLN A 729 -14.60 -4.53 2.17
N THR A 730 -14.17 -5.78 2.40
CA THR A 730 -12.89 -6.28 1.87
C THR A 730 -12.89 -6.38 0.36
N ARG A 731 -13.94 -6.94 -0.24
CA ARG A 731 -14.09 -7.01 -1.71
C ARG A 731 -14.05 -5.62 -2.33
N GLN A 732 -14.72 -4.66 -1.72
CA GLN A 732 -14.70 -3.27 -2.18
C GLN A 732 -13.28 -2.68 -2.17
N VAL A 733 -12.53 -2.85 -1.07
CA VAL A 733 -11.16 -2.35 -0.96
C VAL A 733 -10.24 -3.02 -1.96
N ILE A 734 -10.31 -4.34 -2.13
CA ILE A 734 -9.52 -5.08 -3.12
C ILE A 734 -9.78 -4.53 -4.52
N ALA A 735 -11.04 -4.35 -4.90
CA ALA A 735 -11.41 -3.83 -6.21
C ALA A 735 -10.94 -2.38 -6.42
N GLN A 736 -11.11 -1.52 -5.42
CA GLN A 736 -10.70 -0.11 -5.48
C GLN A 736 -9.18 0.05 -5.56
N ILE A 737 -8.43 -0.66 -4.72
CA ILE A 737 -6.96 -0.62 -4.76
C ILE A 737 -6.45 -1.22 -6.08
N ALA A 738 -6.97 -2.36 -6.54
CA ALA A 738 -6.60 -2.92 -7.84
C ALA A 738 -6.81 -1.90 -8.99
N ALA A 739 -7.94 -1.18 -8.97
CA ALA A 739 -8.23 -0.15 -9.97
C ALA A 739 -7.22 1.02 -9.93
N LEU A 740 -6.76 1.42 -8.74
CA LEU A 740 -5.70 2.44 -8.60
C LEU A 740 -4.35 1.98 -9.16
N HIS A 741 -4.13 0.67 -9.22
CA HIS A 741 -2.96 0.05 -9.86
C HIS A 741 -3.19 -0.29 -11.34
N GLY A 742 -4.27 0.19 -11.96
CA GLY A 742 -4.59 -0.06 -13.36
C GLY A 742 -5.04 -1.50 -13.66
N LEU A 743 -5.44 -2.25 -12.63
CA LEU A 743 -5.87 -3.63 -12.71
C LEU A 743 -7.38 -3.76 -12.47
N ARG A 744 -7.96 -4.85 -12.98
CA ARG A 744 -9.30 -5.30 -12.65
C ARG A 744 -9.19 -6.48 -11.68
N ALA A 745 -9.74 -6.35 -10.48
CA ALA A 745 -9.98 -7.49 -9.61
C ALA A 745 -11.32 -8.13 -10.00
N THR A 746 -11.37 -9.46 -10.11
CA THR A 746 -12.61 -10.19 -10.34
C THR A 746 -12.73 -11.41 -9.44
N LEU A 747 -13.98 -11.67 -9.03
CA LEU A 747 -14.43 -12.84 -8.29
C LEU A 747 -15.12 -13.88 -9.19
N HIS A 748 -15.01 -13.73 -10.51
CA HIS A 748 -15.59 -14.65 -11.48
C HIS A 748 -15.12 -16.11 -11.22
N PRO A 749 -16.01 -17.12 -11.17
CA PRO A 749 -15.66 -18.50 -10.84
C PRO A 749 -14.62 -19.14 -11.77
N LYS A 750 -14.70 -18.86 -13.09
CA LYS A 750 -13.70 -19.30 -14.09
C LYS A 750 -13.48 -18.25 -15.20
N PRO A 751 -12.67 -17.20 -14.98
CA PRO A 751 -12.58 -16.06 -15.90
C PRO A 751 -11.92 -16.38 -17.26
N PHE A 752 -11.17 -17.49 -17.36
CA PHE A 752 -10.44 -17.88 -18.57
C PHE A 752 -10.85 -19.25 -19.15
N GLY A 753 -12.06 -19.72 -18.83
CA GLY A 753 -12.63 -20.96 -19.35
C GLY A 753 -12.37 -22.20 -18.47
N GLU A 754 -12.62 -23.39 -19.02
CA GLU A 754 -12.78 -24.62 -18.24
C GLU A 754 -11.49 -25.21 -17.65
N LYS A 755 -10.32 -24.81 -18.17
CA LYS A 755 -9.01 -25.35 -17.77
C LYS A 755 -8.43 -24.59 -16.58
N GLY A 756 -8.09 -25.32 -15.51
CA GLY A 756 -7.50 -24.78 -14.28
C GLY A 756 -8.50 -24.71 -13.13
N ALA A 757 -7.98 -24.53 -11.92
CA ALA A 757 -8.79 -24.31 -10.72
C ALA A 757 -9.63 -23.03 -10.88
N GLY A 758 -10.87 -23.04 -10.37
CA GLY A 758 -11.75 -21.88 -10.39
C GLY A 758 -11.73 -21.12 -9.07
N SER A 759 -12.15 -19.85 -9.09
CA SER A 759 -12.19 -18.96 -7.92
C SER A 759 -13.34 -19.27 -6.96
N ALA A 760 -13.00 -19.43 -5.68
CA ALA A 760 -13.92 -19.74 -4.60
C ALA A 760 -14.11 -18.59 -3.59
N ALA A 761 -15.12 -18.74 -2.74
CA ALA A 761 -15.30 -17.94 -1.53
C ALA A 761 -15.66 -18.87 -0.36
N HIS A 762 -14.73 -19.74 0.05
CA HIS A 762 -14.98 -20.75 1.07
C HIS A 762 -15.44 -20.11 2.39
N ALA A 763 -16.41 -20.73 3.05
CA ALA A 763 -16.89 -20.30 4.36
C ALA A 763 -16.47 -21.33 5.42
N HIS A 764 -15.69 -20.89 6.41
CA HIS A 764 -15.40 -21.65 7.61
C HIS A 764 -16.43 -21.32 8.68
N ILE A 765 -17.18 -22.32 9.13
CA ILE A 765 -18.15 -22.19 10.22
C ILE A 765 -17.63 -22.90 11.48
N SER A 766 -17.73 -22.23 12.62
CA SER A 766 -17.37 -22.78 13.93
C SER A 766 -18.53 -22.57 14.90
N LEU A 767 -19.06 -23.66 15.47
CA LEU A 767 -20.13 -23.56 16.48
C LEU A 767 -19.53 -23.67 17.89
N GLN A 768 -19.82 -22.69 18.75
CA GLN A 768 -19.41 -22.69 20.16
C GLN A 768 -20.51 -23.28 21.04
N ALA A 769 -20.40 -24.60 21.27
CA ALA A 769 -20.92 -25.41 22.38
C ALA A 769 -20.41 -26.86 22.13
N PRO A 770 -19.10 -27.13 22.32
CA PRO A 770 -18.46 -28.29 21.73
C PRO A 770 -18.63 -29.54 22.60
N THR A 771 -19.83 -30.11 22.62
CA THR A 771 -20.05 -31.49 23.09
C THR A 771 -21.36 -32.03 22.48
N ARG A 772 -21.25 -32.89 21.45
CA ARG A 772 -22.31 -33.71 20.78
C ARG A 772 -23.27 -33.11 19.72
N ASP A 773 -23.37 -31.80 19.48
CA ASP A 773 -24.52 -31.26 18.71
C ASP A 773 -24.26 -30.89 17.22
N MET A 774 -23.01 -30.97 16.76
CA MET A 774 -22.61 -30.61 15.39
C MET A 774 -23.20 -31.52 14.30
N ASP A 775 -23.50 -32.78 14.63
CA ASP A 775 -23.81 -33.84 13.67
C ASP A 775 -25.15 -33.60 12.96
N PHE A 776 -26.09 -32.95 13.64
CA PHE A 776 -27.41 -32.64 13.07
C PHE A 776 -27.41 -31.34 12.27
N PHE A 777 -26.64 -30.32 12.70
CA PHE A 777 -26.51 -29.08 11.92
C PHE A 777 -25.92 -29.37 10.54
N VAL A 778 -24.76 -30.04 10.50
CA VAL A 778 -24.09 -30.37 9.23
C VAL A 778 -24.90 -31.40 8.43
N GLY A 779 -25.56 -32.35 9.10
CA GLY A 779 -26.48 -33.28 8.47
C GLY A 779 -27.63 -32.58 7.74
N GLY A 780 -28.21 -31.53 8.35
CA GLY A 780 -29.20 -30.67 7.71
C GLY A 780 -28.64 -29.93 6.49
N VAL A 781 -27.46 -29.33 6.62
CA VAL A 781 -26.77 -28.68 5.48
C VAL A 781 -26.52 -29.66 4.32
N LEU A 782 -26.05 -30.88 4.60
CA LEU A 782 -25.88 -31.94 3.59
C LEU A 782 -27.21 -32.38 2.97
N GLY A 783 -28.26 -32.48 3.80
CA GLY A 783 -29.62 -32.83 3.39
C GLY A 783 -30.15 -31.88 2.31
N HIS A 784 -29.94 -30.59 2.53
CA HIS A 784 -30.43 -29.48 1.71
C HIS A 784 -29.40 -28.95 0.68
N LEU A 785 -28.19 -29.53 0.62
CA LEU A 785 -27.08 -29.00 -0.17
C LEU A 785 -27.42 -28.74 -1.66
N PRO A 786 -28.15 -29.62 -2.38
CA PRO A 786 -28.55 -29.33 -3.75
C PRO A 786 -29.40 -28.06 -3.90
N ALA A 787 -30.29 -27.78 -2.95
CA ALA A 787 -31.09 -26.55 -2.95
C ALA A 787 -30.24 -25.33 -2.55
N LEU A 788 -29.31 -25.49 -1.61
CA LEU A 788 -28.39 -24.42 -1.20
C LEU A 788 -27.50 -23.94 -2.35
N CYS A 789 -27.16 -24.81 -3.31
CA CYS A 789 -26.37 -24.45 -4.48
C CYS A 789 -26.97 -23.29 -5.28
N ALA A 790 -28.29 -23.11 -5.28
CA ALA A 790 -28.94 -21.98 -5.94
C ALA A 790 -28.56 -20.62 -5.31
N PHE A 791 -28.13 -20.61 -4.06
CA PHE A 791 -27.61 -19.42 -3.36
C PHE A 791 -26.09 -19.34 -3.40
N THR A 792 -25.40 -20.48 -3.22
CA THR A 792 -23.93 -20.52 -3.09
C THR A 792 -23.18 -20.47 -4.42
N MET A 793 -23.84 -20.91 -5.49
CA MET A 793 -23.36 -20.94 -6.88
C MET A 793 -24.48 -20.38 -7.78
N PRO A 794 -24.69 -19.06 -7.75
CA PRO A 794 -25.98 -18.46 -8.11
C PRO A 794 -26.14 -18.15 -9.61
N ASP A 795 -25.19 -18.58 -10.44
CA ASP A 795 -25.11 -18.27 -11.87
C ASP A 795 -24.63 -19.50 -12.68
N ALA A 796 -25.00 -19.61 -13.95
CA ALA A 796 -24.55 -20.69 -14.84
C ALA A 796 -23.01 -20.88 -14.85
N HIS A 797 -22.22 -19.80 -14.83
CA HIS A 797 -20.75 -19.86 -14.81
C HIS A 797 -20.17 -20.44 -13.52
N SER A 798 -20.94 -20.43 -12.43
CA SER A 798 -20.59 -21.03 -11.14
C SER A 798 -20.33 -22.53 -11.26
N TYR A 799 -21.18 -23.21 -12.05
CA TYR A 799 -21.18 -24.68 -12.15
C TYR A 799 -20.03 -25.23 -12.97
N GLY A 800 -19.27 -24.39 -13.66
CA GLY A 800 -17.96 -24.75 -14.21
C GLY A 800 -16.97 -25.21 -13.12
N ARG A 801 -17.23 -24.91 -11.84
CA ARG A 801 -16.48 -25.40 -10.68
C ARG A 801 -16.93 -26.78 -10.19
N VAL A 802 -18.11 -27.29 -10.58
CA VAL A 802 -18.63 -28.60 -10.12
C VAL A 802 -18.02 -29.71 -10.97
N VAL A 803 -16.74 -29.99 -10.70
CA VAL A 803 -15.90 -30.96 -11.41
C VAL A 803 -15.08 -31.74 -10.39
N ASP A 804 -14.73 -32.98 -10.73
CA ASP A 804 -13.85 -33.81 -9.90
C ASP A 804 -12.37 -33.52 -10.21
N ASP A 805 -11.49 -33.80 -9.24
CA ASP A 805 -10.02 -33.74 -9.37
C ASP A 805 -9.47 -32.33 -9.68
N GLN A 806 -10.16 -31.28 -9.20
CA GLN A 806 -9.71 -29.87 -9.26
C GLN A 806 -9.75 -29.15 -7.91
N TRP A 807 -9.92 -29.87 -6.80
CA TRP A 807 -10.02 -29.33 -5.44
C TRP A 807 -11.19 -28.35 -5.22
N THR A 808 -12.23 -28.43 -6.06
CA THR A 808 -13.40 -27.52 -6.02
C THR A 808 -14.58 -28.05 -5.21
N GLY A 809 -14.41 -29.18 -4.50
CA GLY A 809 -15.48 -29.84 -3.73
C GLY A 809 -16.24 -30.94 -4.49
N GLY A 810 -15.83 -31.29 -5.71
CA GLY A 810 -16.28 -32.48 -6.42
C GLY A 810 -17.73 -32.45 -6.92
N THR A 811 -18.19 -33.58 -7.46
CA THR A 811 -19.53 -33.73 -8.08
C THR A 811 -20.57 -34.44 -7.20
N TRP A 812 -20.24 -34.73 -5.94
CA TRP A 812 -21.06 -35.54 -5.04
C TRP A 812 -21.40 -34.81 -3.74
N VAL A 813 -22.66 -34.93 -3.32
CA VAL A 813 -23.10 -34.49 -1.98
C VAL A 813 -22.42 -35.40 -0.97
N SER A 814 -21.40 -34.88 -0.30
CA SER A 814 -20.52 -35.68 0.56
C SER A 814 -19.82 -34.79 1.58
N TRP A 815 -19.18 -35.43 2.55
CA TRP A 815 -18.26 -34.76 3.46
C TRP A 815 -17.07 -35.66 3.78
N GLY A 816 -15.96 -35.05 4.20
CA GLY A 816 -14.81 -35.79 4.69
C GLY A 816 -13.87 -34.94 5.55
N THR A 817 -13.12 -35.58 6.43
CA THR A 817 -12.12 -34.92 7.28
C THR A 817 -10.90 -34.58 6.44
N GLN A 818 -10.58 -33.29 6.35
CA GLN A 818 -9.50 -32.76 5.52
C GLN A 818 -9.57 -33.14 4.03
N ASN A 819 -10.70 -33.65 3.55
CA ASN A 819 -10.91 -34.01 2.15
C ASN A 819 -11.38 -32.79 1.35
N ARG A 820 -10.53 -32.30 0.44
CA ARG A 820 -10.79 -31.11 -0.40
C ARG A 820 -11.66 -31.39 -1.63
N GLU A 821 -11.97 -32.66 -1.90
CA GLU A 821 -12.88 -33.11 -2.99
C GLU A 821 -14.32 -33.33 -2.50
N CYS A 822 -14.61 -33.00 -1.24
CA CYS A 822 -15.97 -32.96 -0.71
C CYS A 822 -16.46 -31.51 -0.58
N PRO A 823 -17.74 -31.21 -0.84
CA PRO A 823 -18.26 -29.85 -0.73
C PRO A 823 -18.29 -29.35 0.72
N LEU A 824 -18.36 -30.27 1.70
CA LEU A 824 -18.19 -29.96 3.12
C LEU A 824 -16.96 -30.69 3.66
N ARG A 825 -16.02 -29.93 4.21
CA ARG A 825 -14.77 -30.46 4.78
C ARG A 825 -14.74 -30.21 6.28
N ARG A 826 -14.57 -31.28 7.06
CA ARG A 826 -14.31 -31.13 8.50
C ARG A 826 -12.84 -30.78 8.70
N ILE A 827 -12.57 -29.66 9.37
CA ILE A 827 -11.20 -29.21 9.67
C ILE A 827 -10.73 -29.82 10.99
N GLU A 828 -11.56 -29.63 12.02
CA GLU A 828 -11.39 -30.12 13.38
C GLU A 828 -12.79 -30.19 14.03
N ASP A 829 -12.88 -30.71 15.25
CA ASP A 829 -14.15 -30.82 15.94
C ASP A 829 -14.79 -29.44 16.15
N GLY A 830 -16.06 -29.31 15.74
CA GLY A 830 -16.78 -28.03 15.82
C GLY A 830 -16.50 -27.06 14.67
N ARG A 831 -15.57 -27.36 13.74
CA ARG A 831 -15.16 -26.45 12.66
C ARG A 831 -15.21 -27.12 11.29
N TRP A 832 -15.99 -26.53 10.41
CA TRP A 832 -16.25 -27.03 9.06
C TRP A 832 -15.98 -25.95 8.02
N GLU A 833 -15.58 -26.38 6.84
CA GLU A 833 -15.43 -25.55 5.66
C GLU A 833 -16.48 -25.97 4.62
N ILE A 834 -17.19 -24.99 4.08
CA ILE A 834 -18.14 -25.15 2.99
C ILE A 834 -17.47 -24.60 1.73
N ARG A 835 -17.19 -25.50 0.79
CA ARG A 835 -16.34 -25.23 -0.38
C ARG A 835 -17.12 -24.84 -1.64
N CYS A 836 -18.38 -25.28 -1.72
CA CYS A 836 -19.26 -25.04 -2.85
C CYS A 836 -19.88 -23.63 -2.83
N ILE A 837 -19.07 -22.61 -2.61
CA ILE A 837 -19.43 -21.19 -2.58
C ILE A 837 -18.49 -20.44 -3.52
N ASP A 838 -19.03 -19.54 -4.34
CA ASP A 838 -18.22 -18.62 -5.16
C ASP A 838 -18.53 -17.14 -4.92
N GLY A 839 -17.76 -16.30 -5.58
CA GLY A 839 -17.78 -14.86 -5.37
C GLY A 839 -19.00 -14.13 -5.92
N LEU A 840 -19.80 -14.75 -6.80
CA LEU A 840 -21.01 -14.15 -7.38
C LEU A 840 -22.18 -14.15 -6.38
N ALA A 841 -22.09 -14.98 -5.33
CA ALA A 841 -23.15 -15.16 -4.35
C ALA A 841 -23.43 -13.93 -3.48
N ASN A 842 -24.72 -13.68 -3.22
CA ASN A 842 -25.14 -12.81 -2.13
C ASN A 842 -24.96 -13.57 -0.81
N MET A 843 -23.92 -13.20 -0.06
CA MET A 843 -23.50 -13.96 1.12
C MET A 843 -24.48 -13.94 2.28
N TYR A 844 -25.41 -12.97 2.33
CA TYR A 844 -26.49 -13.00 3.31
C TYR A 844 -27.45 -14.16 3.03
N PHE A 845 -27.77 -14.42 1.75
CA PHE A 845 -28.59 -15.58 1.37
C PHE A 845 -27.86 -16.90 1.59
N VAL A 846 -26.56 -16.95 1.26
CA VAL A 846 -25.72 -18.13 1.50
C VAL A 846 -25.75 -18.53 2.97
N MET A 847 -25.39 -17.61 3.87
CA MET A 847 -25.33 -17.93 5.30
C MET A 847 -26.71 -18.12 5.92
N ALA A 848 -27.73 -17.39 5.47
CA ALA A 848 -29.11 -17.63 5.91
C ALA A 848 -29.55 -19.05 5.53
N GLY A 849 -29.28 -19.49 4.30
CA GLY A 849 -29.60 -20.85 3.84
C GLY A 849 -28.88 -21.93 4.64
N ILE A 850 -27.58 -21.75 4.87
CA ILE A 850 -26.78 -22.69 5.67
C ILE A 850 -27.31 -22.79 7.10
N ILE A 851 -27.61 -21.65 7.75
CA ILE A 851 -28.14 -21.65 9.12
C ILE A 851 -29.54 -22.25 9.17
N ALA A 852 -30.42 -21.92 8.22
CA ALA A 852 -31.77 -22.48 8.14
C ALA A 852 -31.73 -24.00 7.95
N ALA A 853 -30.93 -24.50 7.01
CA ALA A 853 -30.72 -25.94 6.80
C ALA A 853 -30.16 -26.62 8.05
N GLY A 854 -29.23 -25.96 8.75
CA GLY A 854 -28.67 -26.46 9.99
C GLY A 854 -29.68 -26.51 11.14
N ILE A 855 -30.54 -25.49 11.30
CA ILE A 855 -31.65 -25.47 12.26
C ILE A 855 -32.65 -26.59 11.97
N LEU A 856 -32.99 -26.83 10.70
CA LEU A 856 -33.85 -27.95 10.30
C LEU A 856 -33.23 -29.30 10.70
N GLY A 857 -31.91 -29.43 10.54
CA GLY A 857 -31.14 -30.57 11.03
C GLY A 857 -31.27 -30.74 12.54
N LEU A 858 -31.04 -29.67 13.31
CA LEU A 858 -31.14 -29.67 14.79
C LEU A 858 -32.56 -29.97 15.28
N SER A 859 -33.59 -29.54 14.56
CA SER A 859 -35.00 -29.74 14.91
C SER A 859 -35.49 -31.16 14.60
N SER A 860 -34.81 -31.87 13.69
CA SER A 860 -35.15 -33.22 13.24
C SER A 860 -34.60 -34.30 14.17
N THR A 861 -34.97 -34.27 15.46
CA THR A 861 -34.47 -35.22 16.49
C THR A 861 -35.03 -36.66 16.35
N SER A 862 -35.43 -37.12 15.16
CA SER A 862 -35.86 -38.50 14.90
C SER A 862 -35.68 -38.91 13.43
N VAL A 863 -34.73 -39.83 13.19
CA VAL A 863 -34.66 -40.87 12.14
C VAL A 863 -33.76 -40.65 10.88
N ASN A 864 -32.84 -41.62 10.75
CA ASN A 864 -32.15 -42.21 9.58
C ASN A 864 -31.27 -41.33 8.67
N ILE A 865 -29.95 -41.49 8.86
CA ILE A 865 -28.96 -41.46 7.78
C ILE A 865 -29.10 -42.75 6.96
N GLN A 866 -30.22 -42.88 6.24
CA GLN A 866 -30.33 -43.70 5.05
C GLN A 866 -31.07 -42.86 4.03
N VAL A 867 -30.33 -42.37 3.04
CA VAL A 867 -30.89 -41.66 1.88
C VAL A 867 -31.59 -42.72 1.01
N THR A 868 -32.84 -43.06 1.35
CA THR A 868 -33.66 -43.96 0.52
C THR A 868 -34.41 -43.15 -0.54
N GLY A 869 -34.23 -43.53 -1.81
CA GLY A 869 -34.90 -42.91 -2.94
C GLY A 869 -36.31 -43.42 -3.23
N GLN A 870 -37.07 -42.56 -3.94
CA GLN A 870 -38.22 -42.82 -4.84
C GLN A 870 -39.62 -43.02 -4.16
N PRO A 871 -40.77 -42.88 -4.89
CA PRO A 871 -41.39 -41.63 -5.37
C PRO A 871 -42.91 -41.50 -5.01
N HIS A 872 -43.48 -40.28 -5.10
CA HIS A 872 -44.92 -39.87 -5.19
C HIS A 872 -46.04 -40.68 -4.49
N ASP A 873 -46.86 -40.03 -3.64
CA ASP A 873 -48.29 -39.72 -3.98
C ASP A 873 -49.05 -38.85 -2.93
N GLN A 874 -50.15 -38.27 -3.41
CA GLN A 874 -51.15 -37.33 -2.84
C GLN A 874 -51.59 -37.60 -1.36
N THR A 875 -52.00 -36.63 -0.52
CA THR A 875 -53.25 -35.85 -0.56
C THR A 875 -53.30 -34.79 0.58
N VAL A 876 -54.05 -33.73 0.34
CA VAL A 876 -54.39 -32.60 1.24
C VAL A 876 -55.53 -32.97 2.21
N ALA A 877 -55.51 -32.49 3.48
CA ALA A 877 -56.63 -31.83 4.21
C ALA A 877 -56.61 -31.98 5.76
N GLY A 878 -57.00 -30.90 6.47
CA GLY A 878 -57.62 -30.92 7.83
C GLY A 878 -56.74 -30.35 8.96
N ALA A 879 -56.84 -29.06 9.31
CA ALA A 879 -57.78 -28.47 10.28
C ALA A 879 -57.26 -28.43 11.74
N ILE A 880 -56.83 -27.23 12.14
CA ILE A 880 -57.26 -26.42 13.31
C ILE A 880 -57.92 -27.21 14.48
N GLU A 881 -57.36 -27.14 15.70
CA GLU A 881 -57.89 -26.39 16.88
C GLU A 881 -57.41 -26.93 18.25
N HIS A 882 -57.23 -25.99 19.19
CA HIS A 882 -57.28 -26.08 20.66
C HIS A 882 -56.19 -26.81 21.48
N GLY A 883 -55.42 -26.00 22.23
CA GLY A 883 -55.62 -25.94 23.69
C GLY A 883 -54.49 -26.47 24.59
N GLY A 884 -54.12 -25.64 25.57
CA GLY A 884 -53.78 -26.14 26.92
C GLY A 884 -52.30 -26.26 27.27
N VAL A 885 -51.87 -25.38 28.16
CA VAL A 885 -50.61 -25.42 28.92
C VAL A 885 -50.54 -26.71 29.76
N ASN A 886 -49.39 -27.42 29.76
CA ASN A 886 -48.83 -27.94 31.01
C ASN A 886 -47.33 -28.26 30.89
N LEU A 887 -46.54 -27.56 31.72
CA LEU A 887 -45.15 -27.86 32.03
C LEU A 887 -45.15 -28.88 33.18
N GLU A 888 -44.78 -30.13 32.90
CA GLU A 888 -44.36 -31.06 33.95
C GLU A 888 -43.07 -31.76 33.56
N ALA A 889 -42.12 -31.68 34.50
CA ALA A 889 -40.80 -32.27 34.46
C ALA A 889 -40.84 -33.78 34.21
N ARG A 890 -39.92 -34.27 33.37
CA ARG A 890 -39.57 -35.70 33.30
C ARG A 890 -38.06 -35.88 33.15
N ASP A 891 -37.48 -36.25 34.29
CA ASP A 891 -36.35 -37.17 34.52
C ASP A 891 -35.21 -37.25 33.50
N GLU A 892 -34.10 -36.62 33.91
CA GLU A 892 -32.72 -36.92 33.51
C GLU A 892 -32.31 -38.32 34.01
N GLN A 893 -32.72 -39.40 33.34
CA GLN A 893 -32.02 -40.70 33.43
C GLN A 893 -32.60 -41.72 32.44
N SER A 894 -32.18 -41.63 31.18
CA SER A 894 -31.93 -42.78 30.28
C SER A 894 -31.91 -42.30 28.83
N ARG A 895 -30.73 -42.21 28.23
CA ARG A 895 -30.46 -42.35 26.79
C ARG A 895 -28.97 -42.05 26.54
N HIS A 896 -28.12 -43.02 26.84
CA HIS A 896 -26.84 -43.13 26.15
C HIS A 896 -26.95 -44.31 25.17
N PRO A 897 -27.18 -44.06 23.87
CA PRO A 897 -26.61 -44.91 22.85
C PRO A 897 -25.15 -44.47 22.62
N SER A 898 -24.25 -45.43 22.67
CA SER A 898 -22.88 -45.33 22.16
C SER A 898 -22.92 -45.22 20.62
N SER A 899 -22.44 -44.13 20.01
CA SER A 899 -22.46 -43.96 18.55
C SER A 899 -21.20 -43.33 17.94
N ASP A 900 -20.02 -43.57 18.53
CA ASP A 900 -18.74 -43.13 17.94
C ASP A 900 -18.34 -43.97 16.69
N ALA A 901 -19.03 -45.10 16.46
CA ALA A 901 -18.74 -46.03 15.36
C ALA A 901 -19.37 -45.62 14.02
N GLY A 902 -20.62 -45.13 13.99
CA GLY A 902 -21.31 -44.82 12.73
C GLY A 902 -20.82 -43.54 12.04
N TYR A 903 -20.22 -42.61 12.79
CA TYR A 903 -19.72 -41.34 12.28
C TYR A 903 -18.39 -41.49 11.52
N LYS A 904 -17.47 -42.32 12.03
CA LYS A 904 -16.23 -42.68 11.33
C LYS A 904 -16.49 -43.46 10.03
N GLU A 905 -17.62 -44.14 9.93
CA GLU A 905 -18.00 -44.89 8.73
C GLU A 905 -18.53 -44.00 7.59
N LEU A 906 -19.00 -42.77 7.88
CA LEU A 906 -19.47 -41.81 6.87
C LEU A 906 -18.44 -40.73 6.52
N ASP A 907 -17.35 -40.65 7.27
CA ASP A 907 -16.19 -39.82 6.94
C ASP A 907 -15.52 -40.40 5.69
N LEU A 908 -15.54 -39.65 4.59
CA LEU A 908 -15.01 -40.12 3.31
C LEU A 908 -13.51 -39.78 3.16
N PRO A 909 -12.58 -40.77 3.26
CA PRO A 909 -11.14 -40.51 3.25
C PRO A 909 -10.53 -40.42 1.84
N VAL A 910 -11.31 -40.73 0.80
CA VAL A 910 -10.86 -40.78 -0.61
C VAL A 910 -11.73 -39.89 -1.48
N ASN A 911 -11.29 -39.57 -2.70
CA ASN A 911 -12.12 -38.81 -3.64
C ASN A 911 -13.39 -39.62 -3.99
N PRO A 912 -14.62 -39.11 -3.77
CA PRO A 912 -15.85 -39.83 -4.11
C PRO A 912 -15.97 -40.24 -5.58
N SER A 913 -15.30 -39.53 -6.50
CA SER A 913 -15.27 -39.87 -7.94
C SER A 913 -14.54 -41.19 -8.23
N THR A 914 -13.60 -41.59 -7.37
CA THR A 914 -12.74 -42.78 -7.56
C THR A 914 -13.39 -44.07 -7.07
N LEU A 915 -14.45 -43.97 -6.27
CA LEU A 915 -15.21 -45.11 -5.77
C LEU A 915 -16.18 -45.62 -6.84
N ASP A 916 -16.54 -46.89 -6.77
CA ASP A 916 -17.71 -47.41 -7.49
C ASP A 916 -18.99 -47.07 -6.71
N ASP A 917 -20.16 -47.42 -7.27
CA ASP A 917 -21.45 -47.09 -6.65
C ASP A 917 -21.63 -47.77 -5.29
N GLU A 918 -21.14 -49.01 -5.13
CA GLU A 918 -21.19 -49.73 -3.86
C GLU A 918 -20.26 -49.07 -2.82
N GLY A 919 -19.05 -48.70 -3.24
CA GLY A 919 -18.08 -47.98 -2.42
C GLY A 919 -18.61 -46.65 -1.93
N ARG A 920 -19.24 -45.84 -2.80
CA ARG A 920 -19.89 -44.58 -2.41
C ARG A 920 -21.05 -44.80 -1.44
N ALA A 921 -21.88 -45.81 -1.70
CA ALA A 921 -23.03 -46.12 -0.84
C ALA A 921 -22.62 -46.49 0.60
N ARG A 922 -21.46 -47.13 0.79
CA ARG A 922 -20.91 -47.44 2.13
C ARG A 922 -20.66 -46.19 2.98
N TYR A 923 -20.37 -45.05 2.35
CA TYR A 923 -20.16 -43.76 3.02
C TYR A 923 -21.40 -42.85 2.96
N GLY A 924 -22.57 -43.37 2.57
CA GLY A 924 -23.81 -42.58 2.46
C GLY A 924 -23.84 -41.59 1.30
N VAL A 925 -22.89 -41.68 0.36
CA VAL A 925 -22.80 -40.79 -0.81
C VAL A 925 -23.66 -41.35 -1.94
N THR A 926 -24.90 -40.86 -2.06
CA THR A 926 -25.86 -41.38 -3.04
C THR A 926 -26.41 -40.33 -4.00
N ARG A 927 -26.16 -39.04 -3.72
CA ARG A 927 -26.67 -37.91 -4.51
C ARG A 927 -25.54 -37.12 -5.14
N LYS A 928 -25.76 -36.66 -6.37
CA LYS A 928 -24.85 -35.74 -7.06
C LYS A 928 -25.15 -34.30 -6.65
N MET A 929 -24.10 -33.47 -6.71
CA MET A 929 -24.26 -32.02 -6.73
C MET A 929 -24.98 -31.61 -8.02
N PRO A 930 -25.79 -30.54 -8.00
CA PRO A 930 -26.31 -29.94 -9.23
C PRO A 930 -25.16 -29.57 -10.16
N LYS A 931 -25.29 -29.89 -11.46
CA LYS A 931 -24.28 -29.59 -12.49
C LYS A 931 -24.60 -28.33 -13.30
N SER A 932 -25.73 -27.69 -13.03
CA SER A 932 -26.15 -26.44 -13.65
C SER A 932 -26.97 -25.62 -12.67
N PHE A 933 -27.12 -24.34 -12.98
CA PHE A 933 -27.99 -23.46 -12.22
C PHE A 933 -29.43 -23.97 -12.22
N ASP A 934 -29.96 -24.43 -13.36
CA ASP A 934 -31.32 -24.96 -13.48
C ASP A 934 -31.60 -26.15 -12.55
N GLU A 935 -30.64 -27.05 -12.37
CA GLU A 935 -30.77 -28.18 -11.45
C GLU A 935 -30.86 -27.72 -9.99
N ALA A 936 -29.98 -26.79 -9.59
CA ALA A 936 -29.99 -26.25 -8.22
C ALA A 936 -31.25 -25.41 -7.97
N TYR A 937 -31.64 -24.63 -8.96
CA TYR A 937 -32.83 -23.79 -8.98
C TYR A 937 -34.11 -24.63 -8.84
N THR A 938 -34.17 -25.76 -9.54
CA THR A 938 -35.26 -26.75 -9.43
C THR A 938 -35.26 -27.40 -8.04
N ALA A 939 -34.09 -27.76 -7.51
CA ALA A 939 -33.96 -28.31 -6.16
C ALA A 939 -34.47 -27.32 -5.09
N LEU A 940 -34.12 -26.04 -5.18
CA LEU A 940 -34.63 -25.00 -4.28
C LEU A 940 -36.15 -24.82 -4.40
N ARG A 941 -36.71 -24.86 -5.61
CA ARG A 941 -38.17 -24.81 -5.81
C ARG A 941 -38.89 -26.00 -5.19
N ALA A 942 -38.28 -27.19 -5.19
CA ALA A 942 -38.84 -28.41 -4.61
C ALA A 942 -38.69 -28.48 -3.07
N ASP A 943 -37.70 -27.80 -2.49
CA ASP A 943 -37.39 -27.87 -1.07
C ASP A 943 -38.32 -27.02 -0.20
N GLY A 944 -39.50 -27.56 0.14
CA GLY A 944 -40.52 -26.88 0.94
C GLY A 944 -40.01 -26.46 2.33
N ALA A 945 -39.28 -27.34 3.01
CA ALA A 945 -38.80 -27.10 4.38
C ALA A 945 -37.77 -25.97 4.42
N LEU A 946 -36.80 -25.96 3.51
CA LEU A 946 -35.81 -24.89 3.44
C LEU A 946 -36.45 -23.54 3.10
N LYS A 947 -37.42 -23.52 2.18
CA LYS A 947 -38.16 -22.30 1.82
C LYS A 947 -38.94 -21.72 3.00
N GLU A 948 -39.61 -22.58 3.76
CA GLU A 948 -40.36 -22.17 4.94
C GLU A 948 -39.42 -21.60 6.02
N ALA A 949 -38.31 -22.30 6.30
CA ALA A 949 -37.31 -21.87 7.27
C ALA A 949 -36.63 -20.54 6.90
N LEU A 950 -36.41 -20.28 5.61
CA LEU A 950 -35.86 -19.02 5.10
C LEU A 950 -36.88 -17.88 4.99
N GLY A 951 -38.17 -18.19 5.07
CA GLY A 951 -39.25 -17.28 4.70
C GLY A 951 -39.64 -17.43 3.23
N SER A 952 -40.80 -18.04 2.98
CA SER A 952 -41.31 -18.35 1.64
C SER A 952 -41.43 -17.13 0.72
N GLU A 953 -41.72 -15.95 1.28
CA GLU A 953 -41.79 -14.70 0.51
C GLU A 953 -40.41 -14.28 -0.01
N THR A 954 -39.41 -14.29 0.86
CA THR A 954 -38.03 -13.92 0.53
C THR A 954 -37.46 -14.87 -0.53
N VAL A 955 -37.73 -16.17 -0.42
CA VAL A 955 -37.28 -17.12 -1.44
C VAL A 955 -38.04 -16.95 -2.76
N ARG A 956 -39.35 -16.68 -2.73
CA ARG A 956 -40.13 -16.35 -3.94
C ARG A 956 -39.51 -15.16 -4.67
N ASP A 957 -39.18 -14.10 -3.94
CA ASP A 957 -38.63 -12.88 -4.51
C ASP A 957 -37.22 -13.15 -5.08
N TYR A 958 -36.40 -13.92 -4.38
CA TYR A 958 -35.10 -14.37 -4.91
C TYR A 958 -35.22 -15.16 -6.21
N LEU A 959 -36.11 -16.16 -6.25
CA LEU A 959 -36.35 -16.96 -7.44
C LEU A 959 -36.82 -16.07 -8.61
N THR A 960 -37.73 -15.14 -8.34
CA THR A 960 -38.24 -14.20 -9.35
C THR A 960 -37.12 -13.30 -9.88
N MET A 961 -36.26 -12.76 -9.01
CA MET A 961 -35.10 -11.97 -9.44
C MET A 961 -34.16 -12.79 -10.32
N LYS A 962 -33.92 -14.07 -9.97
CA LYS A 962 -33.06 -14.98 -10.73
C LYS A 962 -33.62 -15.34 -12.10
N ASP A 963 -34.93 -15.54 -12.24
CA ASP A 963 -35.56 -15.76 -13.56
C ASP A 963 -35.25 -14.57 -14.49
N PHE A 964 -35.42 -13.34 -14.00
CA PHE A 964 -35.18 -12.13 -14.79
C PHE A 964 -33.70 -11.84 -15.06
N GLU A 965 -32.81 -12.14 -14.09
CA GLU A 965 -31.36 -12.06 -14.30
C GLU A 965 -30.92 -13.04 -15.39
N GLN A 966 -31.40 -14.29 -15.35
CA GLN A 966 -31.07 -15.29 -16.36
C GLN A 966 -31.57 -14.85 -17.75
N GLU A 967 -32.81 -14.36 -17.86
CA GLU A 967 -33.33 -13.81 -19.12
C GLU A 967 -32.49 -12.63 -19.66
N MET A 968 -31.89 -11.85 -18.77
CA MET A 968 -30.99 -10.76 -19.15
C MET A 968 -29.65 -11.31 -19.66
N LEU A 969 -29.03 -12.23 -18.93
CA LEU A 969 -27.74 -12.82 -19.28
C LEU A 969 -27.83 -13.70 -20.53
N ASP A 970 -28.96 -14.38 -20.77
CA ASP A 970 -29.21 -15.21 -21.95
C ASP A 970 -29.28 -14.41 -23.25
N LYS A 971 -29.51 -13.09 -23.17
CA LYS A 971 -29.47 -12.19 -24.34
C LYS A 971 -28.04 -11.82 -24.75
N MET A 972 -27.07 -12.00 -23.85
CA MET A 972 -25.65 -11.78 -24.11
C MET A 972 -25.04 -13.06 -24.69
N ASP A 973 -24.11 -12.91 -25.64
CA ASP A 973 -23.28 -14.04 -26.03
C ASP A 973 -22.29 -14.44 -24.92
N ASP A 974 -21.64 -15.60 -25.04
CA ASP A 974 -20.75 -16.12 -23.99
C ASP A 974 -19.57 -15.19 -23.66
N VAL A 975 -19.11 -14.39 -24.63
CA VAL A 975 -17.99 -13.46 -24.44
C VAL A 975 -18.47 -12.23 -23.71
N GLU A 976 -19.56 -11.62 -24.18
CA GLU A 976 -20.20 -10.46 -23.56
C GLU A 976 -20.65 -10.77 -22.12
N ARG A 977 -21.26 -11.93 -21.90
CA ARG A 977 -21.69 -12.38 -20.57
C ARG A 977 -20.52 -12.55 -19.61
N ARG A 978 -19.44 -13.19 -20.07
CA ARG A 978 -18.23 -13.36 -19.26
C ARG A 978 -17.60 -12.01 -18.90
N GLU A 979 -17.51 -11.10 -19.87
CA GLU A 979 -16.98 -9.75 -19.65
C GLU A 979 -17.86 -8.96 -18.69
N TRP A 980 -19.18 -9.04 -18.84
CA TRP A 980 -20.15 -8.44 -17.93
C TRP A 980 -19.96 -8.92 -16.49
N LEU A 981 -19.75 -10.22 -16.30
CA LEU A 981 -19.50 -10.81 -14.98
C LEU A 981 -18.14 -10.39 -14.41
N ILE A 982 -17.06 -10.37 -15.22
CA ILE A 982 -15.73 -9.89 -14.81
C ILE A 982 -15.75 -8.42 -14.39
N GLU A 983 -16.50 -7.59 -15.12
CA GLU A 983 -16.63 -6.15 -14.84
C GLU A 983 -17.50 -5.85 -13.61
N ARG A 984 -18.30 -6.83 -13.18
CA ARG A 984 -19.23 -6.65 -12.09
C ARG A 984 -18.73 -7.21 -10.77
N TYR A 985 -18.18 -8.41 -10.81
CA TYR A 985 -17.70 -9.16 -9.66
C TYR A 985 -16.19 -9.32 -9.76
#